data_AF-K8GGK9-F1
#
_entry.id   AF-K8GGK9-F1
#
_cell.length_a   1.000
_cell.length_b   1.000
_cell.length_c   1.000
_cell.angle_alpha   90.00
_cell.angle_beta   90.00
_cell.angle_gamma   90.00
#
_symmetry.space_group_name_H-M   'P 1'
#
loop_
_entity.id
_entity.type
_entity.pdbx_description
1 polymer ?
#
loop_
_entity_poly.entity_id
_entity_poly.type
_entity_poly.pdbx_seq_one_letter_code
_entity_poly.pdbx_strand_id
1 'polypeptide(L)'
;MLHNRSYQWLSVNRTIVGLIVCCIFFYLIGLGAKPEQLKAKPGASFNHLLNQPAQVVLIDAAIVDAQTLITHANTTVVWLDSDHSGIATITRVLAHYSNLQAIHIVSHGDVASLQLGSDRLNPTTFETYYPQLQQWNRSLAPGADVLFYGCDVAKGVAGIAFVQALSQTLQADIAASTDLTGSGSNWTLEFNTGTIETPIAFTPASLKAYKNVLKQLQVTTLNDDGDGSLRWAIAEANASPEDDVIDLNRVSGKIALQAPLPAIAGNLMIRADGNDILSGENAHRVLSVDWGEVTLARLTIANGLARGSNGFNGAGGAAGMGGGLFVKEGTITLNEVAFVHNRAVGGSGTPHTRDIGSQITSDKNKFEVNRGAIIGINGISFSDLDNLNPTTDEVKIATNANKFNVNRGAIANVNGIGVGGIGSIAFGGGGGFGGFGNAGNGGNGGNGGANGGNGGNGGDGGNGGVGIFGAMGIWEGEGAIGTIAFGGGGGFGGFGNGGNGGNGGNAVMVATGGNGGNGGNGGFGGGGGSGGFGGQGGKGAIAGKPGKPGQGGFGAGNGGLGFGGSGGGFGGAIFIRSGSLILNNTRFENNHAIAGSGIHPGLGKGGAIFAIPETLKDEAAIARVPHITSLKSPPLFISNSASNAGTTPTDNANIYGQITIHESPILHYPLTPLPTHVSSPTPKAPQFQLRD
;
A
#
# COMPACT_ATOMS: atom_id res chain seq x y z
N MET A 1 -72.54 -24.67 -47.71
CA MET A 1 -72.82 -24.62 -46.25
C MET A 1 -71.65 -25.29 -45.54
N LEU A 2 -71.13 -24.69 -44.46
CA LEU A 2 -69.73 -24.73 -43.96
C LEU A 2 -68.82 -23.79 -44.79
N HIS A 3 -67.89 -22.97 -44.26
CA HIS A 3 -67.50 -22.54 -42.90
C HIS A 3 -66.62 -21.28 -43.10
N ASN A 4 -66.86 -20.15 -42.41
CA ASN A 4 -65.80 -19.17 -42.12
C ASN A 4 -66.22 -18.19 -41.00
N ARG A 5 -65.58 -18.29 -39.83
CA ARG A 5 -65.66 -17.36 -38.70
C ARG A 5 -64.24 -16.84 -38.44
N SER A 6 -64.04 -15.55 -38.58
CA SER A 6 -62.89 -14.79 -38.07
C SER A 6 -63.32 -13.32 -38.00
N TYR A 7 -62.86 -12.55 -37.01
CA TYR A 7 -63.22 -11.16 -36.69
C TYR A 7 -64.45 -10.91 -35.80
N GLN A 8 -64.43 -11.36 -34.53
CA GLN A 8 -65.22 -10.69 -33.47
C GLN A 8 -64.55 -10.61 -32.08
N TRP A 9 -63.27 -10.98 -31.92
CA TRP A 9 -62.62 -11.00 -30.59
C TRP A 9 -61.79 -9.76 -30.23
N LEU A 10 -61.66 -8.74 -31.09
CA LEU A 10 -60.80 -7.57 -30.82
C LEU A 10 -61.53 -6.30 -30.32
N SER A 11 -62.86 -6.24 -30.27
CA SER A 11 -63.56 -5.01 -29.86
C SER A 11 -63.92 -4.93 -28.37
N VAL A 12 -63.79 -6.02 -27.60
CA VAL A 12 -64.21 -6.04 -26.17
C VAL A 12 -63.14 -5.43 -25.24
N ASN A 13 -61.86 -5.47 -25.62
CA ASN A 13 -60.78 -4.97 -24.76
C ASN A 13 -60.61 -3.44 -24.76
N ARG A 14 -61.11 -2.72 -25.77
CA ARG A 14 -61.01 -1.25 -25.81
C ARG A 14 -61.96 -0.55 -24.83
N THR A 15 -63.12 -1.12 -24.57
CA THR A 15 -64.11 -0.56 -23.65
C THR A 15 -63.70 -0.76 -22.18
N ILE A 16 -63.05 -1.89 -21.88
CA ILE A 16 -62.55 -2.20 -20.52
C ILE A 16 -61.36 -1.30 -20.17
N VAL A 17 -60.42 -1.08 -21.10
CA VAL A 17 -59.29 -0.18 -20.90
C VAL A 17 -59.73 1.29 -20.83
N GLY A 18 -60.74 1.68 -21.62
CA GLY A 18 -61.36 3.01 -21.52
C GLY A 18 -62.03 3.27 -20.17
N LEU A 19 -62.68 2.26 -19.57
CA LEU A 19 -63.26 2.35 -18.24
C LEU A 19 -62.19 2.47 -17.15
N ILE A 20 -61.09 1.72 -17.25
CA ILE A 20 -59.99 1.75 -16.26
C ILE A 20 -59.29 3.12 -16.29
N VAL A 21 -59.08 3.71 -17.46
CA VAL A 21 -58.50 5.06 -17.61
C VAL A 21 -59.45 6.12 -17.05
N CYS A 22 -60.77 5.98 -17.26
CA CYS A 22 -61.77 6.89 -16.69
C CYS A 22 -61.81 6.79 -15.15
N CYS A 23 -61.76 5.58 -14.59
CA CYS A 23 -61.72 5.36 -13.15
C CYS A 23 -60.45 5.93 -12.49
N ILE A 24 -59.29 5.82 -13.13
CA ILE A 24 -58.03 6.41 -12.64
C ILE A 24 -58.08 7.94 -12.72
N PHE A 25 -58.69 8.50 -13.77
CA PHE A 25 -58.86 9.94 -13.93
C PHE A 25 -59.78 10.56 -12.86
N PHE A 26 -60.90 9.90 -12.54
CA PHE A 26 -61.81 10.35 -11.47
C PHE A 26 -61.22 10.11 -10.06
N TYR A 27 -60.41 9.07 -9.88
CA TYR A 27 -59.70 8.81 -8.62
C TYR A 27 -58.62 9.88 -8.33
N LEU A 28 -57.93 10.39 -9.36
CA LEU A 28 -56.91 11.43 -9.22
C LEU A 28 -57.50 12.84 -9.01
N ILE A 29 -58.69 13.13 -9.53
CA ILE A 29 -59.41 14.40 -9.28
C ILE A 29 -59.98 14.44 -7.85
N GLY A 30 -60.39 13.30 -7.30
CA GLY A 30 -60.84 13.18 -5.90
C GLY A 30 -59.72 13.37 -4.85
N LEU A 31 -58.46 13.30 -5.26
CA LEU A 31 -57.28 13.49 -4.40
C LEU A 31 -56.66 14.91 -4.48
N GLY A 32 -57.33 15.85 -5.15
CA GLY A 32 -56.96 17.28 -5.10
C GLY A 32 -55.81 17.71 -6.02
N ALA A 33 -55.47 16.94 -7.06
CA ALA A 33 -54.46 17.35 -8.04
C ALA A 33 -54.97 18.48 -8.95
N LYS A 34 -54.21 19.58 -9.06
CA LYS A 34 -54.54 20.71 -9.95
C LYS A 34 -54.27 20.36 -11.43
N PRO A 35 -55.14 20.76 -12.39
CA PRO A 35 -55.11 20.28 -13.78
C PRO A 35 -53.93 20.74 -14.66
N GLU A 36 -52.99 21.54 -14.17
CA GLU A 36 -51.89 22.08 -15.00
C GLU A 36 -50.66 21.17 -15.13
N GLN A 37 -50.60 20.02 -14.44
CA GLN A 37 -49.45 19.10 -14.44
C GLN A 37 -49.58 17.92 -15.43
N LEU A 38 -50.65 17.85 -16.23
CA LEU A 38 -50.86 16.78 -17.23
C LEU A 38 -50.78 17.32 -18.66
N LYS A 39 -49.57 17.69 -19.10
CA LYS A 39 -49.25 17.82 -20.54
C LYS A 39 -48.22 16.77 -20.93
N ALA A 40 -48.71 15.62 -21.41
CA ALA A 40 -47.87 14.65 -22.11
C ALA A 40 -47.45 15.21 -23.48
N LYS A 41 -46.16 15.13 -23.82
CA LYS A 41 -45.67 15.32 -25.19
C LYS A 41 -46.31 14.25 -26.09
N PRO A 42 -46.92 14.58 -27.24
CA PRO A 42 -47.38 13.58 -28.18
C PRO A 42 -46.18 13.05 -28.97
N GLY A 43 -45.86 11.77 -28.81
CA GLY A 43 -44.79 11.10 -29.57
C GLY A 43 -44.24 9.80 -28.98
N ALA A 44 -44.50 9.48 -27.70
CA ALA A 44 -44.17 8.16 -27.16
C ALA A 44 -45.20 7.13 -27.62
N SER A 45 -44.97 6.56 -28.80
CA SER A 45 -45.74 5.44 -29.33
C SER A 45 -45.63 4.23 -28.40
N PHE A 46 -46.76 3.54 -28.20
CA PHE A 46 -46.97 2.31 -27.43
C PHE A 46 -46.08 1.11 -27.86
N ASN A 47 -45.21 1.28 -28.87
CA ASN A 47 -44.28 0.26 -29.37
C ASN A 47 -43.15 -0.11 -28.40
N HIS A 48 -42.90 0.67 -27.34
CA HIS A 48 -41.83 0.39 -26.36
C HIS A 48 -42.23 -0.69 -25.31
N LEU A 49 -43.49 -1.12 -25.26
CA LEU A 49 -43.99 -2.11 -24.29
C LEU A 49 -44.04 -3.56 -24.81
N LEU A 50 -43.51 -3.83 -26.03
CA LEU A 50 -43.53 -5.16 -26.67
C LEU A 50 -42.16 -5.69 -27.10
N ASN A 51 -41.05 -5.02 -26.78
CA ASN A 51 -39.72 -5.46 -27.20
C ASN A 51 -38.81 -5.65 -25.97
N GLN A 52 -38.86 -6.84 -25.36
CA GLN A 52 -37.80 -7.25 -24.43
C GLN A 52 -36.52 -7.49 -25.23
N PRO A 53 -35.34 -7.06 -24.77
CA PRO A 53 -34.10 -7.30 -25.48
C PRO A 53 -33.86 -8.81 -25.57
N ALA A 54 -33.39 -9.27 -26.73
CA ALA A 54 -33.11 -10.69 -26.97
C ALA A 54 -31.92 -11.21 -26.14
N GLN A 55 -31.12 -10.30 -25.56
CA GLN A 55 -29.88 -10.63 -24.85
C GLN A 55 -29.73 -9.75 -23.62
N VAL A 56 -29.01 -10.24 -22.61
CA VAL A 56 -28.63 -9.47 -21.42
C VAL A 56 -27.16 -9.66 -21.11
N VAL A 57 -26.48 -8.60 -20.67
CA VAL A 57 -25.10 -8.66 -20.19
C VAL A 57 -25.08 -8.42 -18.69
N LEU A 58 -24.53 -9.37 -17.96
CA LEU A 58 -24.35 -9.36 -16.52
C LEU A 58 -22.84 -9.22 -16.27
N ILE A 59 -22.45 -8.22 -15.49
CA ILE A 59 -21.04 -7.93 -15.22
C ILE A 59 -20.83 -7.92 -13.72
N ASP A 60 -19.91 -8.76 -13.27
CA ASP A 60 -19.43 -8.70 -11.90
C ASP A 60 -18.66 -7.40 -11.67
N ALA A 61 -19.09 -6.62 -10.66
CA ALA A 61 -18.47 -5.36 -10.30
C ALA A 61 -17.02 -5.52 -9.80
N ALA A 62 -16.60 -6.74 -9.44
CA ALA A 62 -15.20 -7.04 -9.16
C ALA A 62 -14.32 -7.01 -10.42
N ILE A 63 -14.89 -6.99 -11.63
CA ILE A 63 -14.12 -6.90 -12.87
C ILE A 63 -13.66 -5.46 -13.10
N VAL A 64 -12.35 -5.30 -12.98
CA VAL A 64 -11.59 -4.07 -13.20
C VAL A 64 -11.91 -3.44 -14.53
N ASP A 65 -12.16 -2.12 -14.55
CA ASP A 65 -12.46 -1.32 -15.75
C ASP A 65 -13.54 -1.92 -16.65
N ALA A 66 -14.46 -2.73 -16.12
CA ALA A 66 -15.52 -3.33 -16.93
C ALA A 66 -16.43 -2.28 -17.59
N GLN A 67 -16.43 -1.04 -17.08
CA GLN A 67 -17.07 0.11 -17.74
C GLN A 67 -16.55 0.33 -19.18
N THR A 68 -15.27 0.02 -19.43
CA THR A 68 -14.62 0.12 -20.74
C THR A 68 -15.20 -0.91 -21.73
N LEU A 69 -15.57 -2.10 -21.23
CA LEU A 69 -16.23 -3.13 -22.04
C LEU A 69 -17.61 -2.67 -22.53
N ILE A 70 -18.32 -1.90 -21.70
CA ILE A 70 -19.72 -1.50 -21.96
C ILE A 70 -19.89 -0.11 -22.56
N THR A 71 -18.82 0.65 -22.76
CA THR A 71 -18.88 2.02 -23.31
C THR A 71 -19.58 2.09 -24.69
N HIS A 72 -19.71 0.95 -25.38
CA HIS A 72 -20.47 0.80 -26.63
C HIS A 72 -21.38 -0.44 -26.65
N ALA A 73 -21.79 -0.95 -25.49
CA ALA A 73 -22.69 -2.09 -25.44
C ALA A 73 -24.08 -1.70 -25.99
N ASN A 74 -24.57 -2.43 -26.98
CA ASN A 74 -25.87 -2.16 -27.63
C ASN A 74 -27.01 -2.97 -26.99
N THR A 75 -26.89 -3.29 -25.69
CA THR A 75 -27.79 -4.20 -24.97
C THR A 75 -27.93 -3.78 -23.49
N THR A 76 -28.88 -4.40 -22.78
CA THR A 76 -29.09 -4.15 -21.36
C THR A 76 -27.93 -4.73 -20.54
N VAL A 77 -27.26 -3.86 -19.78
CA VAL A 77 -26.19 -4.22 -18.85
C VAL A 77 -26.72 -4.20 -17.43
N VAL A 78 -26.39 -5.23 -16.66
CA VAL A 78 -26.73 -5.38 -15.25
C VAL A 78 -25.44 -5.64 -14.47
N TRP A 79 -25.22 -4.85 -13.42
CA TRP A 79 -24.07 -5.01 -12.54
C TRP A 79 -24.41 -5.96 -11.38
N LEU A 80 -23.52 -6.90 -11.12
CA LEU A 80 -23.56 -7.76 -9.93
C LEU A 80 -22.64 -7.13 -8.89
N ASP A 81 -23.22 -6.63 -7.82
CA ASP A 81 -22.46 -6.06 -6.70
C ASP A 81 -21.58 -7.16 -6.06
N SER A 82 -20.29 -6.88 -5.88
CA SER A 82 -19.28 -7.82 -5.38
C SER A 82 -19.56 -8.33 -3.96
N ASP A 83 -20.31 -7.55 -3.15
CA ASP A 83 -20.61 -7.90 -1.76
C ASP A 83 -21.95 -8.63 -1.60
N HIS A 84 -22.75 -8.72 -2.66
CA HIS A 84 -24.07 -9.34 -2.65
C HIS A 84 -24.11 -10.64 -3.47
N SER A 85 -25.05 -11.52 -3.15
CA SER A 85 -25.27 -12.76 -3.91
C SER A 85 -25.57 -12.43 -5.39
N GLY A 86 -24.60 -12.70 -6.26
CA GLY A 86 -24.76 -12.52 -7.70
C GLY A 86 -25.78 -13.49 -8.27
N ILE A 87 -25.84 -14.73 -7.78
CA ILE A 87 -26.83 -15.71 -8.25
C ILE A 87 -28.25 -15.25 -7.91
N ALA A 88 -28.49 -14.72 -6.70
CA ALA A 88 -29.81 -14.19 -6.34
C ALA A 88 -30.18 -12.97 -7.21
N THR A 89 -29.21 -12.12 -7.56
CA THR A 89 -29.40 -10.95 -8.41
C THR A 89 -29.73 -11.37 -9.85
N ILE A 90 -28.94 -12.27 -10.44
CA ILE A 90 -29.20 -12.83 -11.78
C ILE A 90 -30.58 -13.48 -11.82
N THR A 91 -30.93 -14.29 -10.81
CA THR A 91 -32.23 -14.95 -10.72
C THR A 91 -33.39 -13.96 -10.76
N ARG A 92 -33.29 -12.88 -9.98
CA ARG A 92 -34.30 -11.82 -9.93
C ARG A 92 -34.42 -11.08 -11.27
N VAL A 93 -33.29 -10.78 -11.91
CA VAL A 93 -33.24 -10.08 -13.19
C VAL A 93 -33.86 -10.94 -14.28
N LEU A 94 -33.44 -12.20 -14.39
CA LEU A 94 -33.92 -13.14 -15.40
C LEU A 94 -35.41 -13.47 -15.24
N ALA A 95 -35.98 -13.38 -14.04
CA ALA A 95 -37.41 -13.57 -13.81
C ALA A 95 -38.31 -12.54 -14.54
N HIS A 96 -37.74 -11.42 -15.00
CA HIS A 96 -38.45 -10.42 -15.81
C HIS A 96 -38.43 -10.73 -17.32
N TYR A 97 -37.69 -11.76 -17.75
CA TYR A 97 -37.53 -12.13 -19.15
C TYR A 97 -38.30 -13.39 -19.51
N SER A 98 -38.74 -13.45 -20.76
CA SER A 98 -39.30 -14.65 -21.38
C SER A 98 -38.78 -14.77 -22.81
N ASN A 99 -38.24 -15.93 -23.20
CA ASN A 99 -37.59 -16.18 -24.49
C ASN A 99 -36.30 -15.38 -24.74
N LEU A 100 -35.45 -15.27 -23.73
CA LEU A 100 -34.12 -14.67 -23.90
C LEU A 100 -33.25 -15.57 -24.79
N GLN A 101 -32.66 -15.02 -25.84
CA GLN A 101 -31.82 -15.75 -26.79
C GLN A 101 -30.38 -15.89 -26.29
N ALA A 102 -29.87 -14.94 -25.50
CA ALA A 102 -28.55 -15.08 -24.93
C ALA A 102 -28.36 -14.41 -23.56
N ILE A 103 -27.50 -15.02 -22.75
CA ILE A 103 -26.95 -14.44 -21.53
C ILE A 103 -25.45 -14.30 -21.69
N HIS A 104 -24.94 -13.11 -21.40
CA HIS A 104 -23.51 -12.83 -21.30
C HIS A 104 -23.16 -12.58 -19.85
N ILE A 105 -22.21 -13.32 -19.29
CA ILE A 105 -21.75 -13.14 -17.91
C ILE A 105 -20.25 -12.86 -17.93
N VAL A 106 -19.86 -11.66 -17.51
CA VAL A 106 -18.45 -11.27 -17.33
C VAL A 106 -18.11 -11.37 -15.86
N SER A 107 -17.14 -12.21 -15.54
CA SER A 107 -16.74 -12.43 -14.16
C SER A 107 -15.31 -12.97 -14.06
N HIS A 108 -14.78 -13.02 -12.85
CA HIS A 108 -13.61 -13.85 -12.60
C HIS A 108 -13.98 -15.32 -12.77
N GLY A 109 -12.99 -16.11 -13.19
CA GLY A 109 -13.11 -17.55 -13.39
C GLY A 109 -11.89 -18.29 -12.85
N ASP A 110 -12.10 -19.57 -12.55
CA ASP A 110 -11.06 -20.56 -12.24
C ASP A 110 -11.54 -21.92 -12.79
N VAL A 111 -10.68 -22.94 -12.77
CA VAL A 111 -11.03 -24.30 -13.19
C VAL A 111 -12.34 -24.75 -12.54
N ALA A 112 -13.35 -25.03 -13.37
CA ALA A 112 -14.69 -25.46 -12.94
C ALA A 112 -15.38 -24.49 -11.96
N SER A 113 -15.15 -23.18 -12.08
CA SER A 113 -15.70 -22.20 -11.14
C SER A 113 -15.92 -20.82 -11.75
N LEU A 114 -17.04 -20.20 -11.36
CA LEU A 114 -17.36 -18.79 -11.64
C LEU A 114 -17.57 -18.03 -10.33
N GLN A 115 -17.00 -16.84 -10.20
CA GLN A 115 -17.30 -15.91 -9.12
C GLN A 115 -18.43 -14.97 -9.60
N LEU A 116 -19.54 -14.88 -8.87
CA LEU A 116 -20.69 -14.05 -9.25
C LEU A 116 -21.13 -13.22 -8.03
N GLY A 117 -20.71 -11.97 -7.97
CA GLY A 117 -20.83 -11.14 -6.78
C GLY A 117 -20.07 -11.79 -5.63
N SER A 118 -20.75 -12.06 -4.50
CA SER A 118 -20.18 -12.83 -3.39
C SER A 118 -20.34 -14.36 -3.51
N ASP A 119 -21.12 -14.86 -4.49
CA ASP A 119 -21.33 -16.30 -4.68
C ASP A 119 -20.22 -16.94 -5.53
N ARG A 120 -19.98 -18.23 -5.29
CA ARG A 120 -19.14 -19.06 -6.16
C ARG A 120 -19.99 -20.18 -6.74
N LEU A 121 -20.13 -20.23 -8.06
CA LEU A 121 -20.81 -21.32 -8.76
C LEU A 121 -19.76 -22.33 -9.23
N ASN A 122 -19.74 -23.51 -8.62
CA ASN A 122 -18.78 -24.58 -8.89
C ASN A 122 -19.40 -25.96 -8.54
N PRO A 123 -18.74 -27.10 -8.77
CA PRO A 123 -19.30 -28.42 -8.47
C PRO A 123 -19.73 -28.63 -7.01
N THR A 124 -19.10 -27.96 -6.05
CA THR A 124 -19.43 -28.11 -4.61
C THR A 124 -20.67 -27.31 -4.21
N THR A 125 -20.94 -26.20 -4.88
CA THR A 125 -22.09 -25.32 -4.63
C THR A 125 -23.24 -25.52 -5.63
N PHE A 126 -23.01 -26.33 -6.66
CA PHE A 126 -23.96 -26.54 -7.77
C PHE A 126 -25.35 -26.97 -7.29
N GLU A 127 -25.41 -27.98 -6.41
CA GLU A 127 -26.67 -28.49 -5.85
C GLU A 127 -27.41 -27.43 -5.02
N THR A 128 -26.68 -26.59 -4.30
CA THR A 128 -27.26 -25.49 -3.51
C THR A 128 -27.96 -24.46 -4.40
N TYR A 129 -27.40 -24.17 -5.58
CA TYR A 129 -27.94 -23.19 -6.52
C TYR A 129 -28.83 -23.79 -7.61
N TYR A 130 -29.01 -25.10 -7.64
CA TYR A 130 -29.83 -25.79 -8.65
C TYR A 130 -31.25 -25.21 -8.80
N PRO A 131 -31.99 -24.86 -7.74
CA PRO A 131 -33.32 -24.24 -7.88
C PRO A 131 -33.29 -22.90 -8.63
N GLN A 132 -32.28 -22.08 -8.38
CA GLN A 132 -32.06 -20.79 -9.04
C GLN A 132 -31.70 -21.00 -10.50
N LEU A 133 -30.81 -21.94 -10.81
CA LEU A 133 -30.44 -22.28 -12.19
C LEU A 133 -31.65 -22.82 -12.99
N GLN A 134 -32.51 -23.62 -12.37
CA GLN A 134 -33.79 -24.03 -12.97
C GLN A 134 -34.72 -22.84 -13.24
N GLN A 135 -34.67 -21.80 -12.40
CA GLN A 135 -35.42 -20.57 -12.65
C GLN A 135 -34.82 -19.75 -13.81
N TRP A 136 -33.50 -19.77 -14.01
CA TRP A 136 -32.85 -19.13 -15.15
C TRP A 136 -33.32 -19.77 -16.46
N ASN A 137 -33.35 -21.10 -16.53
CA ASN A 137 -33.84 -21.86 -17.68
C ASN A 137 -35.23 -21.36 -18.15
N ARG A 138 -36.17 -21.09 -17.23
CA ARG A 138 -37.53 -20.61 -17.57
C ARG A 138 -37.57 -19.26 -18.30
N SER A 139 -36.49 -18.48 -18.21
CA SER A 139 -36.37 -17.20 -18.92
C SER A 139 -35.78 -17.35 -20.33
N LEU A 140 -35.12 -18.47 -20.62
CA LEU A 140 -34.39 -18.73 -21.85
C LEU A 140 -35.31 -19.24 -22.97
N ALA A 141 -34.99 -18.88 -24.21
CA ALA A 141 -35.56 -19.52 -25.38
C ALA A 141 -34.96 -20.93 -25.59
N PRO A 142 -35.66 -21.84 -26.27
CA PRO A 142 -35.07 -23.11 -26.70
C PRO A 142 -33.82 -22.87 -27.56
N GLY A 143 -32.69 -23.48 -27.19
CA GLY A 143 -31.40 -23.27 -27.86
C GLY A 143 -30.79 -21.90 -27.60
N ALA A 144 -31.12 -21.26 -26.48
CA ALA A 144 -30.44 -20.03 -26.07
C ALA A 144 -28.96 -20.28 -25.75
N ASP A 145 -28.15 -19.24 -25.89
CA ASP A 145 -26.73 -19.25 -25.59
C ASP A 145 -26.42 -18.66 -24.21
N VAL A 146 -25.45 -19.23 -23.50
CA VAL A 146 -24.86 -18.63 -22.30
C VAL A 146 -23.35 -18.51 -22.48
N LEU A 147 -22.84 -17.29 -22.48
CA LEU A 147 -21.43 -17.00 -22.69
C LEU A 147 -20.81 -16.54 -21.38
N PHE A 148 -19.88 -17.34 -20.85
CA PHE A 148 -19.10 -17.03 -19.66
C PHE A 148 -17.73 -16.47 -20.02
N TYR A 149 -17.56 -15.17 -19.82
CA TYR A 149 -16.26 -14.49 -19.92
C TYR A 149 -15.59 -14.54 -18.55
N GLY A 150 -14.82 -15.59 -18.31
CA GLY A 150 -14.01 -15.77 -17.10
C GLY A 150 -12.86 -16.73 -17.37
N CYS A 151 -11.70 -16.49 -16.76
CA CYS A 151 -10.50 -17.29 -17.00
C CYS A 151 -10.68 -18.76 -16.61
N ASP A 152 -10.12 -19.68 -17.38
CA ASP A 152 -9.93 -21.11 -17.06
C ASP A 152 -11.21 -21.92 -16.71
N VAL A 153 -12.42 -21.38 -16.89
CA VAL A 153 -13.69 -22.00 -16.43
C VAL A 153 -13.87 -23.42 -16.99
N ALA A 154 -13.59 -23.61 -18.27
CA ALA A 154 -13.70 -24.89 -18.98
C ALA A 154 -12.37 -25.67 -19.02
N LYS A 155 -11.34 -25.26 -18.28
CA LYS A 155 -10.01 -25.87 -18.36
C LYS A 155 -9.98 -27.29 -17.80
N GLY A 156 -9.41 -28.20 -18.59
CA GLY A 156 -9.23 -29.60 -18.21
C GLY A 156 -10.54 -30.36 -18.00
N VAL A 157 -10.42 -31.62 -17.56
CA VAL A 157 -11.57 -32.54 -17.44
C VAL A 157 -12.62 -32.02 -16.46
N ALA A 158 -12.20 -31.41 -15.35
CA ALA A 158 -13.10 -30.86 -14.34
C ALA A 158 -13.90 -29.66 -14.88
N GLY A 159 -13.25 -28.72 -15.56
CA GLY A 159 -13.90 -27.55 -16.16
C GLY A 159 -14.92 -27.95 -17.23
N ILE A 160 -14.54 -28.86 -18.13
CA ILE A 160 -15.44 -29.41 -19.17
C ILE A 160 -16.69 -30.03 -18.54
N ALA A 161 -16.52 -30.89 -17.53
CA ALA A 161 -17.65 -31.54 -16.86
C ALA A 161 -18.58 -30.54 -16.17
N PHE A 162 -18.02 -29.49 -15.54
CA PHE A 162 -18.78 -28.43 -14.91
C PHE A 162 -19.63 -27.64 -15.92
N VAL A 163 -19.04 -27.22 -17.04
CA VAL A 163 -19.76 -26.49 -18.10
C VAL A 163 -20.84 -27.36 -18.74
N GLN A 164 -20.58 -28.65 -18.93
CA GLN A 164 -21.59 -29.61 -19.40
C GLN A 164 -22.77 -29.75 -18.44
N ALA A 165 -22.52 -29.83 -17.13
CA ALA A 165 -23.57 -29.89 -16.11
C ALA A 165 -24.44 -28.62 -16.10
N LEU A 166 -23.82 -27.45 -16.25
CA LEU A 166 -24.55 -26.19 -16.42
C LEU A 166 -25.44 -26.19 -17.67
N SER A 167 -24.90 -26.62 -18.81
CA SER A 167 -25.63 -26.67 -20.08
C SER A 167 -26.87 -27.57 -19.99
N GLN A 168 -26.73 -28.74 -19.36
CA GLN A 168 -27.84 -29.66 -19.12
C GLN A 168 -28.91 -29.07 -18.20
N THR A 169 -28.50 -28.32 -17.17
CA THR A 169 -29.43 -27.71 -16.20
C THR A 169 -30.18 -26.53 -16.81
N LEU A 170 -29.47 -25.68 -17.56
CA LEU A 170 -30.03 -24.49 -18.21
C LEU A 170 -30.78 -24.83 -19.50
N GLN A 171 -30.57 -26.02 -20.08
CA GLN A 171 -31.06 -26.42 -21.41
C GLN A 171 -30.66 -25.40 -22.49
N ALA A 172 -29.42 -24.95 -22.39
CA ALA A 172 -28.82 -23.90 -23.19
C ALA A 172 -27.43 -24.33 -23.66
N ASP A 173 -27.01 -23.82 -24.82
CA ASP A 173 -25.66 -24.01 -25.33
C ASP A 173 -24.73 -23.04 -24.59
N ILE A 174 -23.61 -23.53 -24.07
CA ILE A 174 -22.73 -22.74 -23.21
C ILE A 174 -21.36 -22.61 -23.87
N ALA A 175 -20.82 -21.40 -23.88
CA ALA A 175 -19.45 -21.10 -24.26
C ALA A 175 -18.65 -20.60 -23.04
N ALA A 176 -17.43 -21.10 -22.84
CA ALA A 176 -16.54 -20.68 -21.76
C ALA A 176 -15.06 -20.80 -22.17
N SER A 177 -14.18 -20.03 -21.53
CA SER A 177 -12.74 -20.06 -21.80
C SER A 177 -12.04 -21.23 -21.12
N THR A 178 -11.00 -21.75 -21.77
CA THR A 178 -10.08 -22.77 -21.24
C THR A 178 -8.74 -22.19 -20.81
N ASP A 179 -8.52 -20.90 -21.01
CA ASP A 179 -7.31 -20.15 -20.70
C ASP A 179 -7.61 -18.76 -20.10
N LEU A 180 -6.64 -17.84 -20.15
CA LEU A 180 -6.85 -16.48 -19.66
C LEU A 180 -7.74 -15.70 -20.64
N THR A 181 -8.77 -15.01 -20.14
CA THR A 181 -9.60 -14.09 -20.94
C THR A 181 -9.19 -12.63 -20.68
N GLY A 182 -8.93 -11.82 -21.71
CA GLY A 182 -8.63 -10.38 -21.58
C GLY A 182 -7.43 -9.87 -22.40
N SER A 183 -6.91 -8.68 -22.07
CA SER A 183 -5.98 -7.91 -22.92
C SER A 183 -4.55 -8.47 -23.05
N GLY A 184 -4.17 -9.43 -22.20
CA GLY A 184 -2.93 -10.21 -22.30
C GLY A 184 -3.10 -11.59 -22.93
N SER A 185 -4.31 -11.94 -23.36
CA SER A 185 -4.65 -13.22 -23.99
C SER A 185 -5.67 -12.94 -25.10
N ASN A 186 -6.81 -13.63 -25.12
CA ASN A 186 -7.82 -13.49 -26.14
C ASN A 186 -9.24 -13.46 -25.52
N TRP A 187 -10.25 -13.11 -26.32
CA TRP A 187 -11.67 -13.07 -25.91
C TRP A 187 -12.47 -14.24 -26.50
N THR A 188 -11.77 -15.25 -27.01
CA THR A 188 -12.36 -16.48 -27.54
C THR A 188 -12.81 -17.32 -26.35
N LEU A 189 -13.92 -18.03 -26.54
CA LEU A 189 -14.41 -19.03 -25.60
C LEU A 189 -14.16 -20.38 -26.28
N GLU A 190 -13.07 -21.04 -25.92
CA GLU A 190 -12.55 -22.19 -26.68
C GLU A 190 -13.40 -23.45 -26.53
N PHE A 191 -14.20 -23.54 -25.46
CA PHE A 191 -15.05 -24.69 -25.20
C PHE A 191 -16.53 -24.33 -25.34
N ASN A 192 -17.28 -25.19 -26.03
CA ASN A 192 -18.73 -25.11 -26.14
C ASN A 192 -19.41 -26.48 -25.95
N THR A 193 -20.66 -26.46 -25.45
CA THR A 193 -21.48 -27.67 -25.26
C THR A 193 -22.48 -27.93 -26.39
N GLY A 194 -22.59 -26.99 -27.34
CA GLY A 194 -23.47 -27.00 -28.50
C GLY A 194 -23.07 -25.97 -29.55
N THR A 195 -24.01 -25.49 -30.37
CA THR A 195 -23.70 -24.46 -31.38
C THR A 195 -23.88 -23.09 -30.72
N ILE A 196 -22.96 -22.17 -30.96
CA ILE A 196 -23.04 -20.81 -30.41
C ILE A 196 -23.28 -19.85 -31.57
N GLU A 197 -24.52 -19.43 -31.76
CA GLU A 197 -24.88 -18.45 -32.79
C GLU A 197 -24.69 -17.01 -32.32
N THR A 198 -24.64 -16.80 -31.01
CA THR A 198 -24.52 -15.48 -30.40
C THR A 198 -23.10 -14.92 -30.54
N PRO A 199 -22.91 -13.74 -31.16
CA PRO A 199 -21.63 -13.07 -31.17
C PRO A 199 -21.29 -12.53 -29.76
N ILE A 200 -20.01 -12.34 -29.48
CA ILE A 200 -19.58 -11.70 -28.24
C ILE A 200 -20.22 -10.32 -28.07
N ALA A 201 -20.54 -9.95 -26.83
CA ALA A 201 -21.33 -8.76 -26.50
C ALA A 201 -20.58 -7.43 -26.69
N PHE A 202 -19.27 -7.49 -26.93
CA PHE A 202 -18.37 -6.34 -26.87
C PHE A 202 -17.81 -5.98 -28.24
N THR A 203 -17.69 -4.69 -28.50
CA THR A 203 -17.13 -4.20 -29.77
C THR A 203 -15.60 -4.40 -29.82
N PRO A 204 -14.98 -4.59 -31.00
CA PRO A 204 -13.52 -4.67 -31.10
C PRO A 204 -12.79 -3.46 -30.50
N ALA A 205 -13.40 -2.27 -30.54
CA ALA A 205 -12.86 -1.07 -29.91
C ALA A 205 -12.85 -1.17 -28.38
N SER A 206 -13.95 -1.64 -27.78
CA SER A 206 -14.06 -1.89 -26.34
C SER A 206 -13.07 -2.96 -25.87
N LEU A 207 -12.93 -4.05 -26.63
CA LEU A 207 -11.98 -5.14 -26.31
C LEU A 207 -10.52 -4.70 -26.40
N LYS A 208 -10.18 -3.82 -27.34
CA LYS A 208 -8.83 -3.24 -27.49
C LYS A 208 -8.53 -2.17 -26.42
N ALA A 209 -9.57 -1.46 -25.98
CA ALA A 209 -9.48 -0.44 -24.95
C ALA A 209 -9.33 -1.04 -23.56
N TYR A 210 -9.97 -2.20 -23.30
CA TYR A 210 -9.79 -2.95 -22.07
C TYR A 210 -8.35 -3.44 -21.92
N LYS A 211 -7.69 -3.14 -20.79
CA LYS A 211 -6.28 -3.48 -20.54
C LYS A 211 -6.06 -4.63 -19.57
N ASN A 212 -7.10 -5.09 -18.90
CA ASN A 212 -6.96 -6.08 -17.82
C ASN A 212 -7.15 -7.52 -18.33
N VAL A 213 -6.82 -8.49 -17.46
CA VAL A 213 -7.19 -9.90 -17.61
C VAL A 213 -8.15 -10.28 -16.48
N LEU A 214 -9.09 -11.19 -16.73
CA LEU A 214 -10.10 -11.59 -15.74
C LEU A 214 -9.53 -12.54 -14.66
N LYS A 215 -8.22 -12.53 -14.41
CA LYS A 215 -7.51 -13.47 -13.53
C LYS A 215 -7.71 -13.09 -12.06
N GLN A 216 -8.02 -14.07 -11.22
CA GLN A 216 -8.03 -13.93 -9.77
C GLN A 216 -6.84 -14.69 -9.19
N LEU A 217 -6.08 -14.09 -8.29
CA LEU A 217 -4.96 -14.73 -7.62
C LEU A 217 -5.48 -15.47 -6.38
N GLN A 218 -5.27 -16.79 -6.32
CA GLN A 218 -5.80 -17.64 -5.25
C GLN A 218 -4.66 -18.05 -4.31
N VAL A 219 -4.82 -17.76 -3.02
CA VAL A 219 -3.93 -18.27 -1.97
C VAL A 219 -4.43 -19.65 -1.56
N THR A 220 -3.59 -20.67 -1.70
CA THR A 220 -3.92 -22.08 -1.47
C THR A 220 -3.13 -22.71 -0.32
N THR A 221 -2.19 -21.98 0.27
CA THR A 221 -1.40 -22.43 1.42
C THR A 221 -1.21 -21.33 2.46
N LEU A 222 -1.09 -21.73 3.74
CA LEU A 222 -0.75 -20.85 4.86
C LEU A 222 0.77 -20.66 5.03
N ASN A 223 1.58 -21.30 4.17
CA ASN A 223 3.04 -21.12 4.18
C ASN A 223 3.41 -19.67 3.81
N ASP A 224 4.49 -19.17 4.41
CA ASP A 224 5.00 -17.82 4.14
C ASP A 224 5.47 -17.61 2.70
N ASP A 225 5.93 -18.68 2.04
CA ASP A 225 6.52 -18.63 0.70
C ASP A 225 6.20 -19.90 -0.11
N GLY A 226 6.48 -19.82 -1.40
CA GLY A 226 6.19 -20.84 -2.40
C GLY A 226 4.89 -20.58 -3.17
N ASP A 227 4.69 -21.34 -4.25
CA ASP A 227 3.52 -21.23 -5.12
C ASP A 227 2.21 -21.35 -4.33
N GLY A 228 1.28 -20.44 -4.59
CA GLY A 228 0.00 -20.37 -3.87
C GLY A 228 0.07 -19.73 -2.48
N SER A 229 1.22 -19.24 -2.02
CA SER A 229 1.30 -18.40 -0.81
C SER A 229 0.80 -16.98 -1.07
N LEU A 230 0.48 -16.24 0.00
CA LEU A 230 0.16 -14.82 -0.09
C LEU A 230 1.34 -14.00 -0.65
N ARG A 231 2.57 -14.36 -0.28
CA ARG A 231 3.79 -13.70 -0.77
C ARG A 231 3.91 -13.82 -2.29
N TRP A 232 3.72 -15.03 -2.82
CA TRP A 232 3.66 -15.28 -4.25
C TRP A 232 2.56 -14.45 -4.91
N ALA A 233 1.34 -14.47 -4.35
CA ALA A 233 0.21 -13.72 -4.91
C ALA A 233 0.47 -12.21 -4.98
N ILE A 234 1.05 -11.60 -3.93
CA ILE A 234 1.42 -10.17 -3.96
C ILE A 234 2.53 -9.91 -4.99
N ALA A 235 3.50 -10.81 -5.12
CA ALA A 235 4.56 -10.68 -6.12
C ALA A 235 4.02 -10.73 -7.56
N GLU A 236 3.06 -11.64 -7.83
CA GLU A 236 2.38 -11.72 -9.12
C GLU A 236 1.56 -10.46 -9.41
N ALA A 237 0.81 -9.97 -8.43
CA ALA A 237 0.02 -8.75 -8.58
C ALA A 237 0.92 -7.54 -8.90
N ASN A 238 2.04 -7.39 -8.18
CA ASN A 238 3.00 -6.33 -8.45
C ASN A 238 3.69 -6.46 -9.82
N ALA A 239 3.81 -7.67 -10.38
CA ALA A 239 4.43 -7.89 -11.68
C ALA A 239 3.50 -7.51 -12.84
N SER A 240 2.18 -7.53 -12.61
CA SER A 240 1.15 -7.12 -13.57
C SER A 240 0.16 -6.17 -12.90
N PRO A 241 0.59 -4.93 -12.52
CA PRO A 241 -0.15 -4.04 -11.64
C PRO A 241 -1.38 -3.43 -12.35
N GLU A 242 -2.44 -4.24 -12.44
CA GLU A 242 -3.82 -3.84 -12.66
C GLU A 242 -4.59 -4.00 -11.33
N ASP A 243 -5.90 -3.78 -11.26
CA ASP A 243 -6.63 -4.01 -9.99
C ASP A 243 -6.76 -5.52 -9.70
N ASP A 244 -5.77 -6.11 -9.05
CA ASP A 244 -5.79 -7.53 -8.74
C ASP A 244 -6.70 -7.86 -7.56
N VAL A 245 -7.33 -9.04 -7.60
CA VAL A 245 -8.01 -9.63 -6.44
C VAL A 245 -7.23 -10.86 -5.98
N ILE A 246 -6.66 -10.78 -4.78
CA ILE A 246 -6.05 -11.89 -4.05
C ILE A 246 -7.09 -12.46 -3.07
N ASP A 247 -7.47 -13.71 -3.29
CA ASP A 247 -8.49 -14.41 -2.50
C ASP A 247 -7.85 -15.46 -1.59
N LEU A 248 -8.12 -15.35 -0.28
CA LEU A 248 -7.64 -16.26 0.76
C LEU A 248 -8.70 -17.29 1.18
N ASN A 249 -9.92 -17.27 0.62
CA ASN A 249 -11.02 -18.13 1.07
C ASN A 249 -10.79 -19.66 0.90
N ARG A 250 -9.68 -20.08 0.28
CA ARG A 250 -9.28 -21.50 0.19
C ARG A 250 -8.41 -21.96 1.35
N VAL A 251 -7.94 -21.02 2.17
CA VAL A 251 -7.23 -21.27 3.41
C VAL A 251 -7.99 -20.63 4.57
N SER A 252 -7.68 -21.06 5.78
CA SER A 252 -8.21 -20.43 6.99
C SER A 252 -7.21 -20.65 8.11
N GLY A 253 -6.67 -19.56 8.66
CA GLY A 253 -5.79 -19.62 9.83
C GLY A 253 -4.61 -18.67 9.78
N LYS A 254 -3.53 -19.02 10.51
CA LYS A 254 -2.37 -18.14 10.66
C LYS A 254 -1.37 -18.31 9.51
N ILE A 255 -1.12 -17.22 8.78
CA ILE A 255 0.04 -17.05 7.91
C ILE A 255 1.14 -16.38 8.75
N ALA A 256 2.17 -17.15 9.09
CA ALA A 256 3.28 -16.71 9.93
C ALA A 256 4.48 -16.28 9.08
N LEU A 257 4.76 -14.98 9.03
CA LEU A 257 5.79 -14.42 8.17
C LEU A 257 7.20 -14.79 8.65
N GLN A 258 8.07 -15.20 7.72
CA GLN A 258 9.50 -15.45 7.97
C GLN A 258 10.38 -14.30 7.44
N ALA A 259 9.79 -13.41 6.64
CA ALA A 259 10.39 -12.19 6.13
C ALA A 259 9.29 -11.13 5.86
N PRO A 260 9.62 -9.84 5.70
CA PRO A 260 8.63 -8.84 5.25
C PRO A 260 8.00 -9.24 3.91
N LEU A 261 6.69 -9.07 3.75
CA LEU A 261 6.02 -9.25 2.46
C LEU A 261 6.52 -8.22 1.43
N PRO A 262 6.43 -8.51 0.12
CA PRO A 262 6.69 -7.52 -0.92
C PRO A 262 5.79 -6.29 -0.71
N ALA A 263 6.34 -5.09 -0.91
CA ALA A 263 5.54 -3.88 -0.84
C ALA A 263 4.51 -3.87 -1.97
N ILE A 264 3.26 -3.54 -1.66
CA ILE A 264 2.19 -3.41 -2.65
C ILE A 264 2.45 -2.12 -3.44
N ALA A 265 2.57 -2.25 -4.76
CA ALA A 265 2.98 -1.18 -5.66
C ALA A 265 1.99 -1.03 -6.83
N GLY A 266 0.69 -1.11 -6.54
CA GLY A 266 -0.41 -1.07 -7.49
C GLY A 266 -1.75 -1.17 -6.78
N ASN A 267 -2.82 -1.18 -7.57
CA ASN A 267 -4.16 -1.37 -7.05
C ASN A 267 -4.36 -2.84 -6.67
N LEU A 268 -4.97 -3.12 -5.52
CA LEU A 268 -5.04 -4.48 -5.01
C LEU A 268 -6.16 -4.67 -4.01
N MET A 269 -6.94 -5.74 -4.16
CA MET A 269 -7.86 -6.23 -3.14
C MET A 269 -7.34 -7.53 -2.53
N ILE A 270 -7.22 -7.58 -1.20
CA ILE A 270 -6.96 -8.82 -0.46
C ILE A 270 -8.22 -9.16 0.34
N ARG A 271 -8.84 -10.29 0.01
CA ARG A 271 -10.09 -10.76 0.63
C ARG A 271 -9.86 -12.08 1.37
N ALA A 272 -10.18 -12.08 2.65
CA ALA A 272 -10.06 -13.23 3.55
C ALA A 272 -11.42 -13.69 4.11
N ASP A 273 -11.42 -14.77 4.89
CA ASP A 273 -12.63 -15.41 5.40
C ASP A 273 -13.11 -14.85 6.76
N GLY A 274 -12.35 -13.96 7.39
CA GLY A 274 -12.61 -13.40 8.74
C GLY A 274 -11.86 -14.10 9.88
N ASN A 275 -11.32 -15.29 9.65
CA ASN A 275 -10.52 -16.07 10.60
C ASN A 275 -9.01 -16.02 10.30
N ASP A 276 -8.64 -15.58 9.09
CA ASP A 276 -7.25 -15.46 8.69
C ASP A 276 -6.46 -14.45 9.53
N ILE A 277 -5.29 -14.89 10.00
CA ILE A 277 -4.35 -14.07 10.77
C ILE A 277 -3.06 -13.94 9.96
N LEU A 278 -2.76 -12.72 9.50
CA LEU A 278 -1.49 -12.39 8.90
C LEU A 278 -0.55 -11.86 9.99
N SER A 279 0.40 -12.69 10.42
CA SER A 279 1.24 -12.43 11.60
C SER A 279 2.69 -12.12 11.21
N GLY A 280 3.19 -10.97 11.67
CA GLY A 280 4.62 -10.62 11.56
C GLY A 280 5.55 -11.35 12.54
N GLU A 281 5.01 -12.26 13.35
CA GLU A 281 5.71 -13.07 14.36
C GLU A 281 6.64 -12.27 15.29
N ASN A 282 6.26 -11.02 15.60
CA ASN A 282 7.03 -10.07 16.41
C ASN A 282 8.41 -9.72 15.82
N ALA A 283 8.64 -10.01 14.54
CA ALA A 283 9.94 -9.85 13.89
C ALA A 283 9.87 -8.95 12.64
N HIS A 284 8.72 -8.94 11.96
CA HIS A 284 8.58 -8.26 10.67
C HIS A 284 7.39 -7.29 10.68
N ARG A 285 7.53 -6.21 9.91
CA ARG A 285 6.35 -5.44 9.49
C ARG A 285 5.48 -6.35 8.63
N VAL A 286 4.16 -6.30 8.84
CA VAL A 286 3.24 -7.20 8.14
C VAL A 286 3.02 -6.77 6.69
N LEU A 287 2.54 -5.54 6.46
CA LEU A 287 2.24 -5.01 5.13
C LEU A 287 2.89 -3.64 4.91
N SER A 288 3.24 -3.36 3.66
CA SER A 288 3.70 -2.05 3.20
C SER A 288 3.01 -1.72 1.89
N VAL A 289 2.50 -0.50 1.76
CA VAL A 289 1.91 0.03 0.53
C VAL A 289 2.75 1.21 0.06
N ASP A 290 3.31 1.09 -1.13
CA ASP A 290 4.08 2.17 -1.76
C ASP A 290 3.16 3.17 -2.46
N TRP A 291 2.16 2.69 -3.20
CA TRP A 291 1.10 3.47 -3.84
C TRP A 291 -0.06 2.53 -4.27
N GLY A 292 -1.18 3.12 -4.72
CA GLY A 292 -2.33 2.41 -5.29
C GLY A 292 -3.62 2.57 -4.49
N GLU A 293 -4.70 2.03 -5.03
CA GLU A 293 -5.97 1.81 -4.31
C GLU A 293 -5.97 0.38 -3.76
N VAL A 294 -5.88 0.25 -2.43
CA VAL A 294 -5.74 -1.06 -1.76
C VAL A 294 -6.91 -1.32 -0.83
N THR A 295 -7.61 -2.43 -1.05
CA THR A 295 -8.67 -2.89 -0.15
C THR A 295 -8.23 -4.12 0.60
N LEU A 296 -8.31 -4.07 1.93
CA LEU A 296 -8.08 -5.20 2.83
C LEU A 296 -9.40 -5.57 3.50
N ALA A 297 -9.84 -6.82 3.35
CA ALA A 297 -11.13 -7.26 3.85
C ALA A 297 -11.03 -8.52 4.71
N ARG A 298 -11.66 -8.48 5.89
CA ARG A 298 -11.92 -9.65 6.76
C ARG A 298 -10.67 -10.43 7.16
N LEU A 299 -9.62 -9.75 7.61
CA LEU A 299 -8.42 -10.39 8.16
C LEU A 299 -7.95 -9.70 9.44
N THR A 300 -7.17 -10.45 10.22
CA THR A 300 -6.41 -9.90 11.35
C THR A 300 -4.96 -9.68 10.96
N ILE A 301 -4.46 -8.45 11.09
CA ILE A 301 -3.05 -8.09 10.95
C ILE A 301 -2.44 -8.06 12.35
N ALA A 302 -1.56 -9.02 12.64
CA ALA A 302 -1.11 -9.28 13.99
C ALA A 302 0.41 -9.30 14.17
N ASN A 303 0.85 -9.04 15.40
CA ASN A 303 2.23 -9.23 15.87
C ASN A 303 3.29 -8.59 14.95
N GLY A 304 2.94 -7.52 14.24
CA GLY A 304 3.86 -6.81 13.37
C GLY A 304 4.89 -6.02 14.18
N LEU A 305 6.14 -6.02 13.74
CA LEU A 305 7.21 -5.22 14.35
C LEU A 305 7.90 -4.35 13.30
N ALA A 306 7.81 -3.04 13.47
CA ALA A 306 8.65 -2.07 12.78
C ALA A 306 9.64 -1.45 13.78
N ARG A 307 10.91 -1.86 13.72
CA ARG A 307 11.96 -1.37 14.61
C ARG A 307 12.97 -0.51 13.87
N GLY A 308 13.17 0.71 14.36
CA GLY A 308 14.26 1.57 13.91
C GLY A 308 15.62 1.03 14.35
N SER A 309 16.61 1.12 13.47
CA SER A 309 17.99 0.77 13.76
C SER A 309 18.54 1.62 14.90
N ASN A 310 19.28 0.98 15.82
CA ASN A 310 20.02 1.71 16.84
C ASN A 310 21.14 2.52 16.19
N GLY A 311 21.46 3.67 16.77
CA GLY A 311 22.65 4.42 16.39
C GLY A 311 23.92 3.63 16.70
N PHE A 312 24.99 3.89 15.96
CA PHE A 312 26.31 3.31 16.19
C PHE A 312 27.35 4.42 16.39
N ASN A 313 28.20 4.27 17.41
CA ASN A 313 29.31 5.18 17.70
C ASN A 313 28.91 6.68 17.71
N GLY A 314 27.82 7.03 18.39
CA GLY A 314 27.35 8.41 18.48
C GLY A 314 26.42 8.84 17.33
N ALA A 315 26.15 8.00 16.33
CA ALA A 315 25.06 8.25 15.39
C ALA A 315 23.69 8.16 16.08
N GLY A 316 22.69 8.82 15.51
CA GLY A 316 21.33 8.77 16.03
C GLY A 316 20.63 7.43 15.80
N GLY A 317 19.57 7.15 16.56
CA GLY A 317 18.66 6.01 16.30
C GLY A 317 17.62 6.35 15.21
N ALA A 318 17.26 5.39 14.37
CA ALA A 318 16.24 5.56 13.33
C ALA A 318 14.82 5.36 13.88
N ALA A 319 13.80 5.78 13.14
CA ALA A 319 12.41 5.64 13.55
C ALA A 319 11.85 4.22 13.33
N GLY A 320 10.91 3.80 14.18
CA GLY A 320 10.02 2.65 13.92
C GLY A 320 8.63 3.13 13.52
N MET A 321 8.07 2.60 12.43
CA MET A 321 6.81 3.10 11.83
C MET A 321 5.93 1.97 11.32
N GLY A 322 4.67 1.92 11.77
CA GLY A 322 3.66 1.01 11.21
C GLY A 322 4.05 -0.44 11.35
N GLY A 323 3.91 -1.02 12.55
CA GLY A 323 4.24 -2.43 12.78
C GLY A 323 3.35 -3.37 11.97
N GLY A 324 2.06 -3.06 11.90
CA GLY A 324 1.09 -3.78 11.06
C GLY A 324 1.17 -3.33 9.61
N LEU A 325 0.87 -2.05 9.35
CA LEU A 325 0.77 -1.48 8.01
C LEU A 325 1.55 -0.16 7.93
N PHE A 326 2.41 -0.06 6.91
CA PHE A 326 3.04 1.20 6.52
C PHE A 326 2.48 1.67 5.18
N VAL A 327 1.95 2.89 5.12
CA VAL A 327 1.41 3.48 3.90
C VAL A 327 2.28 4.67 3.52
N LYS A 328 2.98 4.55 2.39
CA LYS A 328 3.79 5.62 1.83
C LYS A 328 2.89 6.66 1.15
N GLU A 329 2.06 6.20 0.20
CA GLU A 329 1.06 6.96 -0.57
C GLU A 329 -0.07 6.00 -0.99
N GLY A 330 -1.22 6.52 -1.46
CA GLY A 330 -2.35 5.73 -1.95
C GLY A 330 -3.66 5.86 -1.15
N THR A 331 -4.70 5.15 -1.59
CA THR A 331 -6.00 5.08 -0.89
C THR A 331 -6.20 3.69 -0.34
N ILE A 332 -6.29 3.56 0.98
CA ILE A 332 -6.42 2.27 1.64
C ILE A 332 -7.82 2.13 2.24
N THR A 333 -8.55 1.10 1.85
CA THR A 333 -9.85 0.75 2.43
C THR A 333 -9.71 -0.48 3.31
N LEU A 334 -10.09 -0.35 4.58
CA LEU A 334 -10.09 -1.42 5.56
C LEU A 334 -11.52 -1.83 5.88
N ASN A 335 -11.92 -3.03 5.49
CA ASN A 335 -13.26 -3.56 5.71
C ASN A 335 -13.23 -4.76 6.67
N GLU A 336 -13.75 -4.59 7.89
CA GLU A 336 -13.78 -5.66 8.90
C GLU A 336 -12.37 -6.20 9.23
N VAL A 337 -11.38 -5.30 9.29
CA VAL A 337 -9.99 -5.63 9.59
C VAL A 337 -9.68 -5.38 11.07
N ALA A 338 -8.93 -6.28 11.69
CA ALA A 338 -8.41 -6.10 13.04
C ALA A 338 -6.88 -5.95 13.03
N PHE A 339 -6.36 -4.96 13.76
CA PHE A 339 -4.93 -4.82 14.05
C PHE A 339 -4.66 -5.18 15.50
N VAL A 340 -3.85 -6.22 15.73
CA VAL A 340 -3.71 -6.85 17.04
C VAL A 340 -2.23 -7.03 17.42
N HIS A 341 -1.78 -6.51 18.57
CA HIS A 341 -0.41 -6.68 19.08
C HIS A 341 0.71 -6.14 18.16
N ASN A 342 0.43 -5.16 17.29
CA ASN A 342 1.45 -4.59 16.42
C ASN A 342 2.28 -3.51 17.15
N ARG A 343 3.55 -3.40 16.80
CA ARG A 343 4.53 -2.55 17.49
C ARG A 343 5.38 -1.74 16.52
N ALA A 344 5.50 -0.45 16.80
CA ALA A 344 6.46 0.46 16.19
C ALA A 344 7.45 0.92 17.26
N VAL A 345 8.74 0.65 17.08
CA VAL A 345 9.78 0.86 18.11
C VAL A 345 10.92 1.70 17.55
N GLY A 346 11.19 2.86 18.15
CA GLY A 346 12.34 3.69 17.81
C GLY A 346 13.68 3.03 18.14
N GLY A 347 14.70 3.34 17.34
CA GLY A 347 16.07 2.90 17.59
C GLY A 347 16.73 3.67 18.73
N SER A 348 17.59 3.01 19.49
CA SER A 348 18.29 3.63 20.60
C SER A 348 19.42 4.56 20.13
N GLY A 349 19.60 5.70 20.79
CA GLY A 349 20.80 6.51 20.66
C GLY A 349 21.96 5.88 21.44
N THR A 350 23.17 5.86 20.86
CA THR A 350 24.34 5.24 21.51
C THR A 350 25.44 6.25 21.83
N PRO A 351 26.26 5.99 22.86
CA PRO A 351 27.46 6.78 23.11
C PRO A 351 28.43 6.74 21.93
N HIS A 352 29.11 7.85 21.70
CA HIS A 352 30.30 7.93 20.86
C HIS A 352 31.47 7.37 21.69
N THR A 353 31.97 6.21 21.30
CA THR A 353 33.14 5.62 21.96
C THR A 353 34.37 6.46 21.61
N ARG A 354 35.06 7.00 22.62
CA ARG A 354 36.40 7.58 22.44
C ARG A 354 37.35 6.45 22.07
N ASP A 355 37.43 6.10 20.80
CA ASP A 355 38.48 5.20 20.36
C ASP A 355 39.84 5.89 20.55
N ILE A 356 40.63 5.23 21.38
CA ILE A 356 42.01 5.48 21.77
C ILE A 356 42.78 6.04 20.57
N GLY A 357 43.38 7.21 20.76
CA GLY A 357 43.94 8.02 19.69
C GLY A 357 44.72 7.22 18.65
N SER A 358 44.43 7.47 17.37
CA SER A 358 45.21 6.94 16.26
C SER A 358 46.64 7.46 16.39
N GLN A 359 47.52 6.64 16.97
CA GLN A 359 48.94 6.93 17.12
C GLN A 359 49.69 6.19 16.02
N ILE A 360 50.50 6.91 15.25
CA ILE A 360 51.62 6.33 14.52
C ILE A 360 52.83 6.54 15.42
N THR A 361 53.29 5.46 16.05
CA THR A 361 54.55 5.49 16.81
C THR A 361 55.66 4.99 15.92
N SER A 362 56.64 5.85 15.66
CA SER A 362 57.93 5.44 15.11
C SER A 362 58.84 5.04 16.26
N ASP A 363 59.16 3.75 16.37
CA ASP A 363 60.36 3.30 17.09
C ASP A 363 61.42 2.94 16.04
N LYS A 364 62.70 2.95 16.43
CA LYS A 364 63.86 3.02 15.53
C LYS A 364 63.89 2.02 14.36
N ASN A 365 63.09 0.94 14.39
CA ASN A 365 62.90 -0.01 13.28
C ASN A 365 61.47 -0.61 13.21
N LYS A 366 60.43 0.06 13.76
CA LYS A 366 59.06 -0.47 13.76
C LYS A 366 58.02 0.67 13.72
N PHE A 367 57.00 0.50 12.87
CA PHE A 367 55.82 1.37 12.84
C PHE A 367 54.60 0.60 13.36
N GLU A 368 54.01 1.08 14.44
CA GLU A 368 52.70 0.59 14.92
C GLU A 368 51.60 1.59 14.54
N VAL A 369 50.55 1.07 13.90
CA VAL A 369 49.35 1.84 13.53
C VAL A 369 48.17 1.25 14.28
N ASN A 370 47.61 2.01 15.23
CA ASN A 370 46.40 1.59 15.94
C ASN A 370 45.16 1.98 15.12
N ARG A 371 44.34 0.99 14.73
CA ARG A 371 43.13 1.16 13.90
C ARG A 371 41.93 1.69 14.70
N GLY A 372 42.09 2.81 15.39
CA GLY A 372 40.94 3.59 15.86
C GLY A 372 40.18 4.15 14.64
N ALA A 373 39.02 3.57 14.34
CA ALA A 373 37.98 4.06 13.43
C ALA A 373 38.36 4.48 11.98
N ILE A 374 39.23 3.73 11.28
CA ILE A 374 39.43 3.91 9.82
C ILE A 374 39.10 2.62 9.09
N ILE A 375 38.03 2.63 8.29
CA ILE A 375 37.79 1.61 7.27
C ILE A 375 38.64 2.00 6.04
N GLY A 376 39.75 1.30 5.82
CA GLY A 376 40.58 1.43 4.62
C GLY A 376 41.71 2.47 4.72
N ILE A 377 42.92 2.02 5.07
CA ILE A 377 44.16 2.76 4.77
C ILE A 377 44.55 2.39 3.33
N ASN A 378 44.48 3.33 2.40
CA ASN A 378 44.83 3.12 0.98
C ASN A 378 46.23 3.63 0.59
N GLY A 379 47.06 4.02 1.56
CA GLY A 379 48.46 4.37 1.31
C GLY A 379 49.11 5.07 2.49
N ILE A 380 50.40 4.80 2.70
CA ILE A 380 51.30 5.58 3.55
C ILE A 380 52.34 6.19 2.59
N SER A 381 52.40 7.52 2.50
CA SER A 381 53.41 8.22 1.70
C SER A 381 54.53 8.70 2.61
N PHE A 382 55.78 8.45 2.21
CA PHE A 382 56.97 8.91 2.91
C PHE A 382 57.75 9.87 2.01
N SER A 383 58.39 10.88 2.60
CA SER A 383 59.22 11.84 1.87
C SER A 383 60.66 11.36 1.62
N ASP A 384 61.10 10.30 2.29
CA ASP A 384 62.48 9.75 2.23
C ASP A 384 62.48 8.22 2.02
N LEU A 385 61.81 7.74 0.96
CA LEU A 385 61.83 6.30 0.65
C LEU A 385 63.18 5.82 0.11
N ASP A 386 64.02 6.73 -0.38
CA ASP A 386 65.26 6.41 -1.09
C ASP A 386 66.35 5.78 -0.20
N ASN A 387 66.22 5.92 1.13
CA ASN A 387 67.18 5.39 2.11
C ASN A 387 66.69 4.12 2.83
N LEU A 388 65.49 3.62 2.50
CA LEU A 388 64.97 2.36 3.04
C LEU A 388 65.43 1.22 2.14
N ASN A 389 66.31 0.36 2.65
CA ASN A 389 66.72 -0.87 1.97
C ASN A 389 65.69 -1.98 2.28
N PRO A 390 64.75 -2.30 1.39
CA PRO A 390 63.59 -3.11 1.74
C PRO A 390 63.95 -4.59 1.62
N THR A 391 64.66 -5.13 2.60
CA THR A 391 64.77 -6.58 2.75
C THR A 391 63.47 -7.09 3.38
N THR A 392 62.54 -7.50 2.51
CA THR A 392 61.36 -8.35 2.74
C THR A 392 61.07 -8.70 4.22
N ASP A 393 60.33 -7.84 4.94
CA ASP A 393 59.39 -8.22 6.03
C ASP A 393 58.92 -7.07 6.98
N GLU A 394 59.14 -5.79 6.66
CA GLU A 394 59.04 -4.76 7.71
C GLU A 394 57.70 -4.00 7.85
N VAL A 395 56.70 -4.22 6.98
CA VAL A 395 55.36 -3.65 7.19
C VAL A 395 54.38 -4.71 7.69
N LYS A 396 54.29 -4.86 9.02
CA LYS A 396 53.30 -5.73 9.68
C LYS A 396 52.25 -4.88 10.38
N ILE A 397 50.98 -5.00 9.98
CA ILE A 397 49.84 -4.46 10.71
C ILE A 397 49.56 -5.42 11.87
N ALA A 398 49.95 -5.06 13.09
CA ALA A 398 49.69 -5.88 14.26
C ALA A 398 48.36 -5.45 14.92
N THR A 399 47.43 -6.39 15.02
CA THR A 399 46.32 -6.31 15.97
C THR A 399 46.35 -7.56 16.85
N ASN A 400 45.94 -7.41 18.11
CA ASN A 400 45.78 -8.54 19.01
C ASN A 400 44.55 -9.35 18.53
N ALA A 401 44.83 -10.49 17.91
CA ALA A 401 43.92 -11.50 17.35
C ALA A 401 43.70 -11.43 15.81
N ASN A 402 44.21 -12.50 15.18
CA ASN A 402 44.00 -13.00 13.82
C ASN A 402 44.63 -12.25 12.62
N LYS A 403 45.46 -13.01 11.90
CA LYS A 403 46.07 -12.68 10.61
C LYS A 403 45.03 -12.79 9.50
N PHE A 404 44.87 -11.77 8.67
CA PHE A 404 44.22 -11.89 7.36
C PHE A 404 45.02 -11.21 6.26
N ASN A 405 44.93 -11.78 5.06
CA ASN A 405 45.51 -11.27 3.82
C ASN A 405 44.84 -9.96 3.39
N VAL A 406 45.66 -9.04 2.89
CA VAL A 406 45.21 -7.77 2.30
C VAL A 406 44.51 -8.06 0.97
N ASN A 407 43.25 -7.62 0.82
CA ASN A 407 42.62 -7.58 -0.49
C ASN A 407 43.26 -6.48 -1.33
N ARG A 408 43.91 -6.86 -2.43
CA ARG A 408 44.23 -5.95 -3.54
C ARG A 408 42.96 -5.70 -4.34
N GLY A 409 42.53 -4.43 -4.43
CA GLY A 409 41.52 -3.95 -5.37
C GLY A 409 40.64 -2.87 -4.75
N ALA A 410 40.44 -1.67 -5.30
CA ALA A 410 40.95 -1.02 -6.51
C ALA A 410 40.60 0.48 -6.38
N ILE A 411 41.61 1.35 -6.36
CA ILE A 411 41.64 2.60 -7.15
C ILE A 411 43.08 2.71 -7.65
N ALA A 412 43.35 2.05 -8.77
CA ALA A 412 44.60 2.24 -9.50
C ALA A 412 44.52 3.56 -10.29
N ASN A 413 45.65 4.29 -10.35
CA ASN A 413 45.92 5.46 -11.23
C ASN A 413 45.43 6.86 -10.83
N VAL A 414 45.37 7.21 -9.54
CA VAL A 414 45.46 8.63 -9.15
C VAL A 414 46.92 8.95 -8.80
N ASN A 415 47.72 9.27 -9.82
CA ASN A 415 49.05 9.85 -9.66
C ASN A 415 48.92 11.37 -9.55
N GLY A 416 48.80 11.89 -8.33
CA GLY A 416 48.96 13.31 -8.04
C GLY A 416 50.37 13.57 -7.52
N ILE A 417 51.36 13.75 -8.40
CA ILE A 417 52.67 14.31 -8.03
C ILE A 417 52.56 15.82 -8.20
N GLY A 418 52.46 16.55 -7.09
CA GLY A 418 52.53 18.01 -7.10
C GLY A 418 53.95 18.49 -6.83
N VAL A 419 54.65 18.96 -7.87
CA VAL A 419 55.80 19.86 -7.71
C VAL A 419 55.31 21.26 -8.13
N GLY A 420 55.19 22.19 -7.18
CA GLY A 420 55.00 23.62 -7.45
C GLY A 420 53.57 24.15 -7.68
N GLY A 421 52.52 23.34 -7.50
CA GLY A 421 51.13 23.79 -7.62
C GLY A 421 50.18 22.70 -7.14
N ILE A 422 49.08 23.10 -6.50
CA ILE A 422 48.14 22.25 -5.74
C ILE A 422 47.85 20.92 -6.45
N GLY A 423 48.48 19.84 -5.97
CA GLY A 423 48.13 18.47 -6.33
C GLY A 423 46.84 18.08 -5.61
N SER A 424 45.90 17.53 -6.35
CA SER A 424 44.57 17.15 -5.89
C SER A 424 44.63 16.29 -4.62
N ILE A 425 44.09 16.79 -3.51
CA ILE A 425 43.87 16.01 -2.29
C ILE A 425 42.48 15.37 -2.40
N ALA A 426 42.44 14.05 -2.53
CA ALA A 426 41.22 13.28 -2.32
C ALA A 426 41.01 13.09 -0.81
N PHE A 427 39.98 13.72 -0.24
CA PHE A 427 39.56 13.46 1.13
C PHE A 427 38.68 12.21 1.16
N GLY A 428 39.19 11.15 1.80
CA GLY A 428 38.39 10.00 2.21
C GLY A 428 37.49 10.34 3.40
N GLY A 429 36.50 11.19 3.18
CA GLY A 429 35.32 11.26 4.05
C GLY A 429 34.32 10.22 3.54
N GLY A 430 34.06 9.18 4.33
CA GLY A 430 33.16 8.08 3.97
C GLY A 430 31.71 8.53 3.84
N GLY A 431 31.35 9.11 2.69
CA GLY A 431 29.96 9.19 2.25
C GLY A 431 29.51 7.79 1.82
N GLY A 432 28.80 7.08 2.69
CA GLY A 432 28.19 5.79 2.35
C GLY A 432 27.15 5.94 1.24
N PHE A 433 27.24 5.11 0.22
CA PHE A 433 26.18 4.94 -0.78
C PHE A 433 25.05 4.06 -0.23
N GLY A 434 23.81 4.54 -0.40
CA GLY A 434 22.64 3.74 -0.80
C GLY A 434 21.95 2.86 0.24
N GLY A 435 20.65 3.11 0.44
CA GLY A 435 19.70 2.21 1.08
C GLY A 435 19.03 2.83 2.30
N PHE A 436 17.71 2.69 2.40
CA PHE A 436 16.89 3.17 3.51
C PHE A 436 17.58 3.01 4.88
N GLY A 437 18.00 4.13 5.48
CA GLY A 437 18.14 4.21 6.93
C GLY A 437 19.50 4.51 7.56
N ASN A 438 20.56 4.93 6.85
CA ASN A 438 21.80 5.36 7.53
C ASN A 438 22.48 6.57 6.87
N ALA A 439 22.79 7.60 7.67
CA ALA A 439 23.68 8.69 7.27
C ALA A 439 25.16 8.34 7.50
N GLY A 440 26.05 8.85 6.65
CA GLY A 440 27.50 8.61 6.74
C GLY A 440 28.16 9.34 7.92
N ASN A 441 29.21 8.76 8.50
CA ASN A 441 29.94 9.35 9.63
C ASN A 441 31.08 10.25 9.14
N GLY A 442 31.37 11.32 9.88
CA GLY A 442 32.48 12.22 9.62
C GLY A 442 33.85 11.59 9.93
N GLY A 443 34.83 11.81 9.06
CA GLY A 443 36.19 11.30 9.26
C GLY A 443 36.93 12.03 10.39
N ASN A 444 37.87 11.37 11.10
CA ASN A 444 38.66 12.03 12.15
C ASN A 444 39.75 12.95 11.55
N GLY A 445 40.09 14.02 12.27
CA GLY A 445 41.19 14.91 11.93
C GLY A 445 42.57 14.31 12.25
N GLY A 446 43.55 14.53 11.39
CA GLY A 446 44.92 14.03 11.59
C GLY A 446 45.64 14.70 12.77
N ASN A 447 46.50 13.98 13.49
CA ASN A 447 47.28 14.55 14.60
C ASN A 447 48.40 15.48 14.08
N GLY A 448 48.72 16.53 14.83
CA GLY A 448 49.84 17.43 14.52
C GLY A 448 51.20 16.76 14.77
N GLY A 449 52.16 16.96 13.87
CA GLY A 449 53.50 16.38 13.97
C GLY A 449 54.42 17.08 14.99
N ALA A 450 55.47 16.38 15.44
CA ALA A 450 56.42 16.86 16.46
C ALA A 450 57.19 18.14 16.08
N ASN A 451 57.25 18.48 14.78
CA ASN A 451 57.99 19.64 14.25
C ASN A 451 57.10 20.88 14.02
N GLY A 452 55.88 20.89 14.56
CA GLY A 452 54.97 22.04 14.51
C GLY A 452 53.93 21.93 13.39
N GLY A 453 52.73 21.50 13.78
CA GLY A 453 51.49 21.59 13.00
C GLY A 453 50.29 21.46 13.94
N ASN A 454 49.19 22.17 13.65
CA ASN A 454 47.94 22.03 14.41
C ASN A 454 47.30 20.66 14.11
N GLY A 455 46.49 20.14 15.04
CA GLY A 455 45.65 18.99 14.74
C GLY A 455 44.63 19.32 13.64
N GLY A 456 44.41 18.40 12.70
CA GLY A 456 43.36 18.51 11.69
C GLY A 456 41.97 18.51 12.32
N ASN A 457 41.01 19.18 11.70
CA ASN A 457 39.63 19.13 12.15
C ASN A 457 38.99 17.78 11.78
N GLY A 458 38.07 17.29 12.60
CA GLY A 458 37.18 16.20 12.20
C GLY A 458 36.22 16.65 11.10
N GLY A 459 35.90 15.75 10.17
CA GLY A 459 34.84 15.94 9.17
C GLY A 459 33.45 15.88 9.80
N ASP A 460 32.49 16.54 9.17
CA ASP A 460 31.09 16.53 9.61
C ASP A 460 30.40 15.20 9.29
N GLY A 461 29.43 14.81 10.13
CA GLY A 461 28.53 13.70 9.85
C GLY A 461 27.47 14.06 8.81
N GLY A 462 27.04 13.10 8.00
CA GLY A 462 25.94 13.26 7.05
C GLY A 462 24.60 13.41 7.75
N ASN A 463 23.67 14.13 7.11
CA ASN A 463 22.27 14.21 7.55
C ASN A 463 21.48 12.96 7.09
N GLY A 464 20.44 12.59 7.82
CA GLY A 464 19.42 11.64 7.33
C GLY A 464 18.34 12.37 6.52
N GLY A 465 18.17 12.05 5.22
CA GLY A 465 17.09 12.60 4.37
C GLY A 465 17.44 13.80 3.45
N VAL A 466 16.49 14.16 2.56
CA VAL A 466 16.60 14.86 1.24
C VAL A 466 17.61 16.03 1.11
N GLY A 467 18.39 15.99 0.02
CA GLY A 467 19.02 17.17 -0.62
C GLY A 467 18.52 17.38 -2.06
N ILE A 468 18.28 18.63 -2.47
CA ILE A 468 17.97 19.03 -3.86
C ILE A 468 19.26 19.54 -4.52
N PHE A 469 19.58 19.05 -5.72
CA PHE A 469 20.61 19.60 -6.60
C PHE A 469 19.96 20.30 -7.80
N GLY A 470 19.97 21.62 -7.82
CA GLY A 470 19.64 22.42 -9.00
C GLY A 470 20.89 22.61 -9.86
N ALA A 471 20.83 22.18 -11.11
CA ALA A 471 21.82 22.54 -12.13
C ALA A 471 21.62 24.00 -12.56
N MET A 472 22.70 24.78 -12.65
CA MET A 472 22.68 26.07 -13.33
C MET A 472 23.90 26.21 -14.25
N GLY A 473 23.63 26.13 -15.56
CA GLY A 473 24.18 26.98 -16.61
C GLY A 473 25.69 27.00 -16.84
N ILE A 474 26.11 26.32 -17.91
CA ILE A 474 27.34 26.59 -18.64
C ILE A 474 27.34 28.08 -19.06
N TRP A 475 28.40 28.83 -18.72
CA TRP A 475 28.73 30.08 -19.40
C TRP A 475 30.07 29.89 -20.11
N GLU A 476 30.09 30.27 -21.38
CA GLU A 476 31.18 30.08 -22.31
C GLU A 476 32.44 30.86 -21.88
N GLY A 477 33.60 30.21 -21.90
CA GLY A 477 34.88 30.89 -22.16
C GLY A 477 35.97 30.85 -21.09
N GLU A 478 35.72 30.46 -19.83
CA GLU A 478 36.77 30.38 -18.81
C GLU A 478 36.73 29.04 -18.07
N GLY A 479 37.92 28.45 -17.85
CA GLY A 479 38.11 27.08 -17.40
C GLY A 479 37.22 26.68 -16.22
N ALA A 480 36.43 25.63 -16.41
CA ALA A 480 35.58 25.09 -15.36
C ALA A 480 36.45 24.60 -14.18
N ILE A 481 36.12 25.07 -12.98
CA ILE A 481 36.47 24.35 -11.75
C ILE A 481 35.70 23.03 -11.82
N GLY A 482 36.43 21.91 -11.92
CA GLY A 482 35.85 20.58 -11.84
C GLY A 482 34.97 20.48 -10.59
N THR A 483 33.72 20.08 -10.78
CA THR A 483 32.74 19.93 -9.72
C THR A 483 33.32 19.04 -8.61
N ILE A 484 33.51 19.59 -7.41
CA ILE A 484 33.83 18.78 -6.23
C ILE A 484 32.50 18.55 -5.50
N ALA A 485 31.92 17.37 -5.72
CA ALA A 485 30.74 16.91 -4.99
C ALA A 485 31.18 16.01 -3.82
N PHE A 486 30.92 16.43 -2.58
CA PHE A 486 30.88 15.55 -1.42
C PHE A 486 29.66 15.91 -0.57
N GLY A 487 28.64 15.06 -0.61
CA GLY A 487 27.47 15.14 0.26
C GLY A 487 27.19 13.76 0.81
N GLY A 488 27.22 13.60 2.13
CA GLY A 488 26.69 12.41 2.80
C GLY A 488 25.23 12.25 2.38
N GLY A 489 24.93 11.14 1.72
CA GLY A 489 23.69 10.91 0.99
C GLY A 489 22.47 10.96 1.90
N GLY A 490 21.73 12.06 1.83
CA GLY A 490 20.32 12.10 2.18
C GLY A 490 19.54 11.27 1.17
N GLY A 491 19.22 10.02 1.51
CA GLY A 491 18.28 9.20 0.74
C GLY A 491 16.92 9.89 0.65
N PHE A 492 16.24 9.73 -0.49
CA PHE A 492 14.90 10.24 -0.78
C PHE A 492 13.95 10.15 0.42
N GLY A 493 13.45 11.30 0.88
CA GLY A 493 12.37 11.43 1.87
C GLY A 493 12.61 10.80 3.25
N GLY A 494 13.87 10.53 3.63
CA GLY A 494 14.20 9.49 4.60
C GLY A 494 13.89 9.81 6.06
N PHE A 495 13.12 8.93 6.69
CA PHE A 495 12.96 8.71 8.14
C PHE A 495 14.27 8.25 8.85
N GLY A 496 15.43 8.62 8.32
CA GLY A 496 16.75 8.13 8.69
C GLY A 496 17.41 8.93 9.81
N ASN A 497 18.39 8.34 10.47
CA ASN A 497 19.21 8.94 11.52
C ASN A 497 20.32 9.87 10.99
N GLY A 498 20.82 10.78 11.84
CA GLY A 498 21.99 11.59 11.56
C GLY A 498 23.30 10.88 11.91
N GLY A 499 24.33 11.04 11.07
CA GLY A 499 25.67 10.49 11.28
C GLY A 499 26.47 11.31 12.30
N ASN A 500 27.45 10.71 12.97
CA ASN A 500 28.27 11.45 13.94
C ASN A 500 29.37 12.29 13.27
N GLY A 501 29.75 13.40 13.90
CA GLY A 501 30.93 14.16 13.52
C GLY A 501 32.23 13.48 13.97
N GLY A 502 33.29 13.63 13.17
CA GLY A 502 34.61 13.09 13.48
C GLY A 502 35.32 13.87 14.59
N ASN A 503 36.27 13.24 15.29
CA ASN A 503 37.05 13.91 16.34
C ASN A 503 38.15 14.80 15.74
N GLY A 504 38.47 15.90 16.41
CA GLY A 504 39.62 16.74 16.07
C GLY A 504 40.94 16.08 16.48
N GLY A 505 41.98 16.27 15.67
CA GLY A 505 43.31 15.70 15.92
C GLY A 505 44.00 16.34 17.13
N ASN A 506 44.75 15.55 17.89
CA ASN A 506 45.58 16.06 18.98
C ASN A 506 46.83 16.75 18.44
N ALA A 507 47.31 17.77 19.15
CA ALA A 507 48.54 18.48 18.84
C ALA A 507 49.62 18.21 19.90
N VAL A 508 50.89 18.22 19.49
CA VAL A 508 52.06 18.07 20.38
C VAL A 508 52.73 19.44 20.58
N MET A 509 53.50 19.61 21.67
CA MET A 509 54.32 20.81 21.94
C MET A 509 53.52 22.11 22.19
N VAL A 510 53.61 23.19 21.40
CA VAL A 510 52.89 24.46 21.64
C VAL A 510 51.72 24.70 20.66
N ALA A 511 51.30 23.67 19.93
CA ALA A 511 50.27 23.77 18.88
C ALA A 511 48.85 23.52 19.41
N THR A 512 47.85 24.12 18.75
CA THR A 512 46.44 23.97 19.13
C THR A 512 45.85 22.67 18.59
N GLY A 513 45.03 22.00 19.41
CA GLY A 513 44.30 20.82 18.97
C GLY A 513 43.25 21.15 17.90
N GLY A 514 42.95 20.19 17.02
CA GLY A 514 41.95 20.36 15.97
C GLY A 514 40.53 20.37 16.53
N ASN A 515 39.61 21.07 15.87
CA ASN A 515 38.20 21.08 16.27
C ASN A 515 37.52 19.75 15.91
N GLY A 516 36.54 19.33 16.71
CA GLY A 516 35.65 18.24 16.35
C GLY A 516 34.70 18.63 15.22
N GLY A 517 34.32 17.68 14.38
CA GLY A 517 33.30 17.81 13.34
C GLY A 517 31.89 17.84 13.93
N ASN A 518 30.95 18.44 13.23
CA ASN A 518 29.56 18.51 13.66
C ASN A 518 28.83 17.18 13.41
N GLY A 519 27.86 16.86 14.27
CA GLY A 519 26.93 15.76 14.05
C GLY A 519 25.87 16.13 13.02
N GLY A 520 25.44 15.16 12.22
CA GLY A 520 24.36 15.31 11.26
C GLY A 520 22.99 15.33 11.91
N ASN A 521 22.05 16.05 11.30
CA ASN A 521 20.66 16.07 11.74
C ASN A 521 19.95 14.75 11.35
N GLY A 522 19.06 14.29 12.21
CA GLY A 522 18.14 13.21 11.88
C GLY A 522 16.99 13.69 11.01
N GLY A 523 16.48 12.82 10.14
CA GLY A 523 15.23 13.04 9.39
C GLY A 523 14.01 12.82 10.28
N PHE A 524 12.81 12.80 9.69
CA PHE A 524 11.56 12.61 10.45
C PHE A 524 11.63 11.36 11.34
N GLY A 525 11.51 11.52 12.66
CA GLY A 525 11.64 10.42 13.62
C GLY A 525 13.05 9.89 13.86
N GLY A 526 14.06 10.39 13.16
CA GLY A 526 15.46 10.01 13.30
C GLY A 526 16.18 10.88 14.33
N GLY A 527 17.00 10.25 15.17
CA GLY A 527 17.84 10.93 16.15
C GLY A 527 18.98 11.71 15.51
N GLY A 528 19.39 12.80 16.15
CA GLY A 528 20.56 13.58 15.75
C GLY A 528 21.87 12.86 16.08
N GLY A 529 22.89 13.05 15.23
CA GLY A 529 24.23 12.52 15.45
C GLY A 529 25.04 13.33 16.47
N SER A 530 26.01 12.70 17.11
CA SER A 530 26.88 13.36 18.09
C SER A 530 27.83 14.35 17.42
N GLY A 531 28.11 15.46 18.10
CA GLY A 531 29.26 16.29 17.77
C GLY A 531 30.56 15.57 18.14
N GLY A 532 31.60 15.73 17.34
CA GLY A 532 32.94 15.22 17.62
C GLY A 532 33.62 15.97 18.76
N PHE A 533 34.50 15.29 19.49
CA PHE A 533 35.34 15.94 20.49
C PHE A 533 36.44 16.77 19.82
N GLY A 534 36.78 17.91 20.42
CA GLY A 534 37.99 18.64 20.04
C GLY A 534 39.25 17.91 20.51
N GLY A 535 40.33 18.02 19.74
CA GLY A 535 41.62 17.45 20.07
C GLY A 535 42.32 18.21 21.19
N GLN A 536 43.16 17.53 21.96
CA GLN A 536 43.98 18.15 23.00
C GLN A 536 45.03 19.07 22.37
N GLY A 537 45.25 20.23 22.98
CA GLY A 537 46.37 21.11 22.66
C GLY A 537 47.68 20.59 23.25
N GLY A 538 48.80 21.04 22.71
CA GLY A 538 50.10 20.80 23.31
C GLY A 538 50.28 21.51 24.67
N LYS A 539 51.45 21.32 25.30
CA LYS A 539 51.85 21.92 26.58
C LYS A 539 51.69 23.46 26.57
N GLY A 540 50.67 23.95 27.28
CA GLY A 540 50.34 25.39 27.38
C GLY A 540 49.52 25.95 26.20
N ALA A 541 49.12 25.11 25.24
CA ALA A 541 48.33 25.51 24.08
C ALA A 541 46.84 25.19 24.26
N ILE A 542 46.01 25.83 23.43
CA ILE A 542 44.54 25.73 23.53
C ILE A 542 44.07 24.41 22.89
N ALA A 543 43.20 23.69 23.60
CA ALA A 543 42.52 22.52 23.04
C ALA A 543 41.52 22.93 21.94
N GLY A 544 41.31 22.05 20.97
CA GLY A 544 40.30 22.23 19.93
C GLY A 544 38.90 22.28 20.53
N LYS A 545 38.01 23.01 19.86
CA LYS A 545 36.61 23.12 20.25
C LYS A 545 35.85 21.84 19.86
N PRO A 546 34.89 21.38 20.68
CA PRO A 546 33.96 20.34 20.26
C PRO A 546 33.11 20.78 19.06
N GLY A 547 32.74 19.82 18.21
CA GLY A 547 31.76 20.03 17.15
C GLY A 547 30.35 20.16 17.70
N LYS A 548 29.46 20.81 16.94
CA LYS A 548 28.05 20.96 17.31
C LYS A 548 27.32 19.64 17.10
N PRO A 549 26.51 19.16 18.06
CA PRO A 549 25.66 18.00 17.83
C PRO A 549 24.54 18.29 16.82
N GLY A 550 24.09 17.24 16.14
CA GLY A 550 22.95 17.30 15.23
C GLY A 550 21.62 17.32 15.97
N GLN A 551 20.62 17.95 15.37
CA GLN A 551 19.24 17.94 15.86
C GLN A 551 18.54 16.64 15.45
N GLY A 552 17.66 16.12 16.29
CA GLY A 552 16.73 15.06 15.91
C GLY A 552 15.56 15.63 15.12
N GLY A 553 14.94 14.81 14.27
CA GLY A 553 13.66 15.15 13.68
C GLY A 553 12.50 14.99 14.66
N PHE A 554 11.27 15.17 14.17
CA PHE A 554 10.05 15.09 14.93
C PHE A 554 10.01 13.82 15.77
N GLY A 555 9.76 13.99 17.07
CA GLY A 555 9.67 12.87 18.00
C GLY A 555 10.96 12.09 18.20
N ALA A 556 12.11 12.62 17.80
CA ALA A 556 13.42 12.03 18.06
C ALA A 556 14.23 12.88 19.05
N GLY A 557 15.24 12.25 19.65
CA GLY A 557 16.19 12.92 20.51
C GLY A 557 17.27 13.67 19.71
N ASN A 558 17.74 14.79 20.23
CA ASN A 558 18.91 15.48 19.70
C ASN A 558 20.19 14.73 20.01
N GLY A 559 21.19 14.85 19.15
CA GLY A 559 22.56 14.44 19.46
C GLY A 559 23.13 15.29 20.60
N GLY A 560 24.18 14.77 21.24
CA GLY A 560 24.98 15.49 22.21
C GLY A 560 26.47 15.40 21.91
N LEU A 561 27.28 16.00 22.78
CA LEU A 561 28.72 15.79 22.69
C LEU A 561 29.03 14.38 23.18
N GLY A 562 29.41 13.51 22.24
CA GLY A 562 29.78 12.13 22.56
C GLY A 562 28.62 11.14 22.69
N PHE A 563 27.42 11.45 22.18
CA PHE A 563 26.31 10.50 22.07
C PHE A 563 25.28 10.92 21.02
N GLY A 564 24.64 9.94 20.38
CA GLY A 564 23.54 10.17 19.45
C GLY A 564 22.19 10.25 20.16
N GLY A 565 21.24 10.96 19.56
CA GLY A 565 19.84 10.97 19.99
C GLY A 565 19.10 9.70 19.55
N SER A 566 17.98 9.39 20.20
CA SER A 566 17.21 8.17 19.91
C SER A 566 16.09 8.45 18.90
N GLY A 567 15.64 7.43 18.17
CA GLY A 567 14.55 7.55 17.20
C GLY A 567 13.15 7.45 17.81
N GLY A 568 12.15 7.92 17.09
CA GLY A 568 10.73 7.85 17.46
C GLY A 568 10.06 6.52 17.11
N GLY A 569 8.95 6.22 17.77
CA GLY A 569 8.06 5.10 17.45
C GLY A 569 6.67 5.61 17.10
N PHE A 570 6.18 5.33 15.89
CA PHE A 570 4.95 5.95 15.36
C PHE A 570 3.99 4.91 14.78
N GLY A 571 2.73 4.91 15.23
CA GLY A 571 1.70 4.09 14.61
C GLY A 571 1.96 2.61 14.84
N GLY A 572 1.72 2.10 16.05
CA GLY A 572 1.99 0.69 16.36
C GLY A 572 1.30 -0.27 15.38
N ALA A 573 0.03 0.01 15.05
CA ALA A 573 -0.68 -0.65 13.97
C ALA A 573 -0.37 -0.03 12.61
N ILE A 574 -0.73 1.25 12.40
CA ILE A 574 -0.67 1.91 11.10
C ILE A 574 0.16 3.18 11.18
N PHE A 575 1.10 3.33 10.26
CA PHE A 575 1.70 4.62 9.93
C PHE A 575 1.30 5.01 8.50
N ILE A 576 0.65 6.16 8.35
CA ILE A 576 0.29 6.71 7.04
C ILE A 576 1.02 8.03 6.80
N ARG A 577 1.81 8.04 5.73
CA ARG A 577 2.63 9.18 5.32
C ARG A 577 1.83 10.17 4.46
N SER A 578 1.08 9.68 3.49
CA SER A 578 0.21 10.49 2.61
C SER A 578 -0.91 9.63 2.03
N GLY A 579 -1.92 10.26 1.42
CA GLY A 579 -3.06 9.59 0.80
C GLY A 579 -4.30 9.53 1.67
N SER A 580 -5.08 8.45 1.56
CA SER A 580 -6.36 8.30 2.28
C SER A 580 -6.44 6.96 2.98
N LEU A 581 -7.02 6.94 4.18
CA LEU A 581 -7.35 5.73 4.93
C LEU A 581 -8.84 5.72 5.23
N ILE A 582 -9.55 4.74 4.69
CA ILE A 582 -10.99 4.55 4.86
C ILE A 582 -11.20 3.35 5.79
N LEU A 583 -11.82 3.59 6.94
CA LEU A 583 -12.08 2.61 7.98
C LEU A 583 -13.55 2.19 7.94
N ASN A 584 -13.82 0.90 7.77
CA ASN A 584 -15.15 0.32 7.90
C ASN A 584 -15.09 -0.88 8.85
N ASN A 585 -15.79 -0.77 9.98
CA ASN A 585 -15.79 -1.79 11.03
C ASN A 585 -14.37 -2.26 11.44
N THR A 586 -13.42 -1.32 11.53
CA THR A 586 -12.02 -1.62 11.85
C THR A 586 -11.77 -1.61 13.35
N ARG A 587 -10.98 -2.58 13.83
CA ARG A 587 -10.61 -2.73 15.25
C ARG A 587 -9.10 -2.62 15.46
N PHE A 588 -8.69 -1.96 16.53
CA PHE A 588 -7.30 -1.82 16.96
C PHE A 588 -7.15 -2.25 18.41
N GLU A 589 -6.46 -3.35 18.64
CA GLU A 589 -6.26 -3.94 19.96
C GLU A 589 -4.77 -4.12 20.31
N ASN A 590 -4.38 -3.68 21.51
CA ASN A 590 -3.04 -3.90 22.08
C ASN A 590 -1.88 -3.49 21.15
N ASN A 591 -2.06 -2.42 20.37
CA ASN A 591 -1.00 -1.91 19.51
C ASN A 591 -0.15 -0.87 20.25
N HIS A 592 1.16 -0.87 20.00
CA HIS A 592 2.12 -0.10 20.80
C HIS A 592 3.08 0.75 19.94
N ALA A 593 3.14 2.05 20.23
CA ALA A 593 4.15 2.96 19.71
C ALA A 593 5.17 3.29 20.81
N ILE A 594 6.43 2.88 20.63
CA ILE A 594 7.46 2.86 21.68
C ILE A 594 8.65 3.70 21.25
N ALA A 595 9.00 4.69 22.06
CA ALA A 595 10.19 5.52 21.87
C ALA A 595 11.49 4.70 21.88
N GLY A 596 12.48 5.14 21.09
CA GLY A 596 13.85 4.71 21.24
C GLY A 596 14.46 5.21 22.55
N SER A 597 15.30 4.38 23.17
CA SER A 597 15.97 4.68 24.44
C SER A 597 17.36 5.28 24.25
N GLY A 598 17.79 6.13 25.17
CA GLY A 598 19.10 6.76 25.14
C GLY A 598 19.15 7.96 26.08
N ILE A 599 20.24 8.71 26.06
CA ILE A 599 20.39 9.93 26.90
C ILE A 599 19.31 10.95 26.53
N HIS A 600 19.12 11.17 25.23
CA HIS A 600 17.96 11.88 24.71
C HIS A 600 17.02 10.86 24.05
N PRO A 601 15.97 10.41 24.77
CA PRO A 601 15.02 9.44 24.24
C PRO A 601 14.16 10.06 23.13
N GLY A 602 13.63 9.21 22.26
CA GLY A 602 12.62 9.61 21.29
C GLY A 602 11.23 9.68 21.93
N LEU A 603 10.20 9.79 21.09
CA LEU A 603 8.80 9.81 21.47
C LEU A 603 8.04 8.66 20.81
N GLY A 604 7.11 8.07 21.56
CA GLY A 604 6.10 7.15 21.04
C GLY A 604 4.77 7.87 20.80
N LYS A 605 4.25 7.88 19.57
CA LYS A 605 2.99 8.56 19.21
C LYS A 605 2.03 7.65 18.44
N GLY A 606 0.74 7.70 18.79
CA GLY A 606 -0.33 6.95 18.12
C GLY A 606 -0.14 5.44 18.19
N GLY A 607 -0.51 4.80 19.31
CA GLY A 607 -0.33 3.36 19.51
C GLY A 607 -1.04 2.51 18.46
N ALA A 608 -2.22 2.94 18.02
CA ALA A 608 -2.88 2.37 16.85
C ALA A 608 -2.42 3.09 15.58
N ILE A 609 -2.79 4.35 15.38
CA ILE A 609 -2.62 5.06 14.11
C ILE A 609 -1.73 6.30 14.30
N PHE A 610 -0.77 6.47 13.41
CA PHE A 610 -0.05 7.73 13.21
C PHE A 610 -0.27 8.22 11.79
N ALA A 611 -0.84 9.41 11.65
CA ALA A 611 -0.99 10.13 10.40
C ALA A 611 -0.22 11.44 10.46
N ILE A 612 0.54 11.75 9.42
CA ILE A 612 1.34 12.98 9.37
C ILE A 612 0.39 14.20 9.37
N PRO A 613 0.42 15.06 10.40
CA PRO A 613 -0.41 16.27 10.44
C PRO A 613 0.16 17.37 9.55
N GLU A 614 -0.66 18.38 9.23
CA GLU A 614 -0.26 19.52 8.38
C GLU A 614 1.00 20.23 8.91
N THR A 615 1.16 20.32 10.23
CA THR A 615 2.32 20.94 10.86
C THR A 615 3.65 20.23 10.59
N LEU A 616 3.63 18.97 10.15
CA LEU A 616 4.84 18.16 9.89
C LEU A 616 5.03 17.84 8.41
N LYS A 617 4.21 18.40 7.53
CA LYS A 617 4.22 18.16 6.09
C LYS A 617 5.58 18.42 5.44
N ASP A 618 6.19 19.56 5.77
CA ASP A 618 7.49 19.96 5.21
C ASP A 618 8.62 19.05 5.69
N GLU A 619 8.62 18.71 6.99
CA GLU A 619 9.62 17.82 7.57
C GLU A 619 9.50 16.37 7.03
N ALA A 620 8.27 15.93 6.74
CA ALA A 620 8.00 14.64 6.11
C ALA A 620 8.22 14.63 4.58
N ALA A 621 8.54 15.79 4.00
CA ALA A 621 8.70 15.98 2.56
C ALA A 621 7.50 15.46 1.73
N ILE A 622 6.28 15.79 2.15
CA ILE A 622 5.03 15.42 1.44
C ILE A 622 4.32 16.63 0.89
N ALA A 623 3.68 16.48 -0.28
CA ALA A 623 2.88 17.55 -0.88
C ALA A 623 1.50 17.70 -0.23
N ARG A 624 0.92 16.59 0.24
CA ARG A 624 -0.40 16.52 0.86
C ARG A 624 -0.36 15.59 2.06
N VAL A 625 -0.97 16.02 3.15
CA VAL A 625 -1.15 15.18 4.33
C VAL A 625 -2.22 14.12 4.10
N PRO A 626 -2.16 13.00 4.83
CA PRO A 626 -3.16 11.97 4.75
C PRO A 626 -4.50 12.38 5.37
N HIS A 627 -5.58 11.82 4.82
CA HIS A 627 -6.92 11.94 5.37
C HIS A 627 -7.42 10.59 5.87
N ILE A 628 -7.94 10.55 7.10
CA ILE A 628 -8.55 9.34 7.65
C ILE A 628 -10.05 9.56 7.78
N THR A 629 -10.83 8.67 7.18
CA THR A 629 -12.30 8.66 7.25
C THR A 629 -12.77 7.35 7.84
N SER A 630 -13.70 7.41 8.80
CA SER A 630 -14.43 6.23 9.29
C SER A 630 -15.85 6.25 8.76
N LEU A 631 -16.30 5.15 8.18
CA LEU A 631 -17.64 4.99 7.62
C LEU A 631 -18.60 4.49 8.71
N LYS A 632 -19.78 5.13 8.81
CA LYS A 632 -20.91 4.79 9.69
C LYS A 632 -20.65 4.91 11.20
N SER A 633 -19.53 4.41 11.70
CA SER A 633 -19.17 4.40 13.12
C SER A 633 -17.67 4.65 13.31
N PRO A 634 -17.24 5.13 14.50
CA PRO A 634 -15.84 5.22 14.82
C PRO A 634 -15.19 3.82 14.93
N PRO A 635 -13.88 3.69 14.66
CA PRO A 635 -13.17 2.43 14.86
C PRO A 635 -13.10 2.06 16.34
N LEU A 636 -13.03 0.75 16.61
CA LEU A 636 -12.95 0.22 17.98
C LEU A 636 -11.49 0.20 18.45
N PHE A 637 -11.17 0.93 19.51
CA PHE A 637 -9.85 0.94 20.14
C PHE A 637 -9.87 0.23 21.50
N ILE A 638 -8.97 -0.75 21.70
CA ILE A 638 -8.85 -1.52 22.92
C ILE A 638 -7.38 -1.57 23.35
N SER A 639 -7.07 -1.03 24.52
CA SER A 639 -5.77 -1.22 25.19
C SER A 639 -4.52 -0.87 24.35
N ASN A 640 -4.64 0.06 23.38
CA ASN A 640 -3.47 0.56 22.66
C ASN A 640 -2.65 1.50 23.56
N SER A 641 -1.35 1.62 23.29
CA SER A 641 -0.50 2.55 24.04
C SER A 641 0.54 3.25 23.17
N ALA A 642 0.89 4.47 23.57
CA ALA A 642 2.02 5.20 23.03
C ALA A 642 2.86 5.71 24.20
N SER A 643 4.19 5.52 24.16
CA SER A 643 5.06 5.87 25.30
C SER A 643 5.02 7.36 25.65
N ASN A 644 4.60 8.22 24.71
CA ASN A 644 4.46 9.66 24.87
C ASN A 644 3.12 10.16 24.32
N ALA A 645 2.04 9.41 24.61
CA ALA A 645 0.68 9.81 24.28
C ALA A 645 0.35 11.21 24.83
N GLY A 646 -0.25 12.05 24.00
CA GLY A 646 -0.92 13.27 24.47
C GLY A 646 -2.24 12.96 25.17
N THR A 647 -3.01 14.03 25.42
CA THR A 647 -4.33 13.97 26.07
C THR A 647 -5.44 14.55 25.20
N THR A 648 -5.17 14.82 23.92
CA THR A 648 -6.15 15.43 23.00
C THR A 648 -6.81 14.37 22.12
N PRO A 649 -7.96 14.67 21.49
CA PRO A 649 -8.59 13.75 20.54
C PRO A 649 -7.69 13.36 19.36
N THR A 650 -6.73 14.22 18.99
CA THR A 650 -5.82 14.03 17.86
C THR A 650 -4.39 13.67 18.25
N ASP A 651 -4.06 13.61 19.55
CA ASP A 651 -2.80 13.08 20.08
C ASP A 651 -3.09 12.39 21.40
N ASN A 652 -3.17 11.06 21.36
CA ASN A 652 -3.42 10.18 22.49
C ASN A 652 -2.82 8.78 22.25
N ALA A 653 -3.13 7.84 23.16
CA ALA A 653 -2.64 6.47 23.11
C ALA A 653 -3.10 5.70 21.87
N ASN A 654 -4.23 6.06 21.26
CA ASN A 654 -4.75 5.43 20.07
C ASN A 654 -4.22 6.10 18.81
N ILE A 655 -4.37 7.43 18.72
CA ILE A 655 -4.12 8.17 17.49
C ILE A 655 -3.21 9.38 17.68
N TYR A 656 -2.33 9.59 16.71
CA TYR A 656 -1.73 10.88 16.40
C TYR A 656 -2.17 11.28 14.98
N GLY A 657 -3.06 12.27 14.87
CA GLY A 657 -3.77 12.62 13.64
C GLY A 657 -5.28 12.80 13.85
N GLN A 658 -6.02 13.06 12.78
CA GLN A 658 -7.47 13.30 12.83
C GLN A 658 -8.24 12.22 12.06
N ILE A 659 -9.34 11.73 12.65
CA ILE A 659 -10.32 10.87 11.98
C ILE A 659 -11.59 11.68 11.77
N THR A 660 -12.06 11.74 10.53
CA THR A 660 -13.38 12.27 10.19
C THR A 660 -14.38 11.13 10.15
N ILE A 661 -15.54 11.29 10.79
CA ILE A 661 -16.61 10.29 10.70
C ILE A 661 -17.56 10.73 9.59
N HIS A 662 -17.66 9.93 8.54
CA HIS A 662 -18.69 10.09 7.53
C HIS A 662 -19.88 9.22 7.92
N GLU A 663 -20.88 9.86 8.53
CA GLU A 663 -22.22 9.31 8.55
C GLU A 663 -22.70 9.33 7.10
N SER A 664 -22.91 8.15 6.50
CA SER A 664 -23.72 8.11 5.27
C SER A 664 -25.01 8.86 5.59
N PRO A 665 -25.48 9.79 4.73
CA PRO A 665 -26.79 10.34 4.93
C PRO A 665 -27.73 9.14 4.96
N ILE A 666 -28.32 8.87 6.13
CA ILE A 666 -29.51 8.06 6.17
C ILE A 666 -30.47 8.87 5.31
N LEU A 667 -30.63 8.48 4.04
CA LEU A 667 -31.82 8.79 3.29
C LEU A 667 -32.94 8.17 4.11
N HIS A 668 -33.44 8.93 5.08
CA HIS A 668 -34.82 8.85 5.48
C HIS A 668 -35.56 9.20 4.20
N TYR A 669 -35.81 8.19 3.36
CA TYR A 669 -37.12 8.14 2.75
C TYR A 669 -38.05 8.15 3.95
N PRO A 670 -38.80 9.24 4.21
CA PRO A 670 -39.85 9.15 5.19
C PRO A 670 -40.68 7.95 4.74
N LEU A 671 -40.72 6.91 5.57
CA LEU A 671 -41.79 5.94 5.50
C LEU A 671 -43.04 6.80 5.68
N THR A 672 -43.68 7.15 4.57
CA THR A 672 -45.08 7.56 4.62
C THR A 672 -45.77 6.48 5.44
N PRO A 673 -46.41 6.83 6.58
CA PRO A 673 -47.08 5.86 7.41
C PRO A 673 -48.01 5.03 6.53
N LEU A 674 -47.98 3.70 6.67
CA LEU A 674 -49.05 2.89 6.12
C LEU A 674 -50.38 3.52 6.57
N PRO A 675 -51.33 3.77 5.64
CA PRO A 675 -52.61 4.33 6.02
C PRO A 675 -53.23 3.38 7.05
N THR A 676 -53.47 3.93 8.24
CA THR A 676 -54.22 3.29 9.30
C THR A 676 -55.50 2.71 8.72
N HIS A 677 -55.77 1.43 9.02
CA HIS A 677 -57.03 0.76 8.72
C HIS A 677 -58.22 1.70 8.89
N VAL A 678 -58.82 2.10 7.76
CA VAL A 678 -60.17 2.63 7.76
C VAL A 678 -61.05 1.46 8.16
N SER A 679 -61.64 1.57 9.35
CA SER A 679 -62.70 0.69 9.81
C SER A 679 -63.80 0.67 8.74
N SER A 680 -64.06 -0.51 8.20
CA SER A 680 -65.23 -0.77 7.37
C SER A 680 -66.49 -0.38 8.16
N PRO A 681 -67.40 0.44 7.61
CA PRO A 681 -68.71 0.61 8.22
C PRO A 681 -69.47 -0.73 8.15
N THR A 682 -69.95 -1.18 9.30
CA THR A 682 -70.88 -2.28 9.46
C THR A 682 -72.09 -2.11 8.53
N PRO A 683 -72.56 -3.16 7.81
CA PRO A 683 -73.79 -3.07 7.03
C PRO A 683 -74.97 -2.87 7.99
N LYS A 684 -75.68 -1.74 7.86
CA LYS A 684 -77.01 -1.59 8.48
C LYS A 684 -77.98 -2.57 7.80
N ALA A 685 -78.61 -3.42 8.60
CA ALA A 685 -79.73 -4.24 8.18
C ALA A 685 -80.90 -3.35 7.70
N PRO A 686 -81.65 -3.74 6.67
CA PRO A 686 -82.78 -2.97 6.16
C PRO A 686 -83.95 -3.03 7.16
N GLN A 687 -84.35 -1.87 7.69
CA GLN A 687 -85.67 -1.71 8.31
C GLN A 687 -86.65 -1.18 7.26
N PHE A 688 -87.57 -2.06 6.86
CA PHE A 688 -88.84 -1.66 6.24
C PHE A 688 -89.69 -0.93 7.30
N GLN A 689 -90.12 0.29 6.99
CA GLN A 689 -91.39 0.80 7.50
C GLN A 689 -92.17 1.44 6.35
N LEU A 690 -93.40 0.95 6.17
CA LEU A 690 -94.44 1.51 5.31
C LEU A 690 -94.85 2.90 5.81
N ARG A 691 -94.95 3.87 4.90
CA ARG A 691 -96.16 4.67 4.60
C ARG A 691 -95.84 5.78 3.58
N ASP A 692 -96.72 5.85 2.58
CA ASP A 692 -97.01 6.87 1.55
C ASP A 692 -95.98 7.97 1.22
#